data_AF-G0MSJ8-F1
#
_entry.id   AF-G0MSJ8-F1
#
_cell.length_a   1.000
_cell.length_b   1.000
_cell.length_c   1.000
_cell.angle_alpha   90.00
_cell.angle_beta   90.00
_cell.angle_gamma   90.00
#
_symmetry.space_group_name_H-M   'P 1'
#
loop_
_entity.id
_entity.type
_entity.pdbx_description
1 polymer ?
#
loop_
_entity_poly.entity_id
_entity_poly.type
_entity_poly.pdbx_seq_one_letter_code
_entity_poly.pdbx_strand_id
1 'polypeptide(L)'
;MSTSTTVKRARVTARIAQAENTSLPTSSEITQQLLEQTEGKRKQLDKKCSDYEQICKKTAKLKAERSRIEAENANLTAQCDEIDQSYLKIEQNAEASFLLQQQKNNEMNEAVQQWTALDGKEEKLYDDLMKETDVEKNLRETYDEISNTVEQLGTDAENDEKEFRELESAFDTDMRTEKTLEQYLTRLIDDVFINQRRLEDIQIGTSRGRANFRQAEKALRDQRTRNRRLSAQITGNTEPDSERVFDTDNSEEEVQKLEEMEKAWYSLEDKIRLKEFELAEESEKVNRELEQLGKQYSNDAVHDEKQKQLRIARDYADLQSDTPMYAAYSAALSLNHNLMEKLEIPESRNSILKEVLREVDDQIEDEESSFQPITYKSSQSSGTPSQFVEFEDDIDDFPEYAKMNDGRKKILRDTETEAQKVLTHELKELEGIVSGQRQESQALNRDVKWLNENIELRKADIQFYTTKTDELILKARKADNNKLHSSQQKSQNFGPTPLDLVASRGDVLELREKRIILENERNLLASQIKEDGMECDRLNDQWKILKGFAKSVNFDSIRQMNTEIENWRTKTSQLEEQIAKLQKMENYASLANGQLRTNLALLKPYDEEYQEFESLVETNKMLSNQLTRQEFKRSVEELKQSGDIDILI
;
A
#
# COMPACT_ATOMS: atom_id res chain seq x y z
N MET A 1 -92.50 -0.56 -23.97
CA MET A 1 -93.63 -1.51 -23.75
C MET A 1 -94.95 -0.74 -23.82
N SER A 2 -95.60 -0.73 -25.00
CA SER A 2 -96.67 0.23 -25.37
C SER A 2 -97.84 -0.44 -26.12
N THR A 3 -98.50 -1.42 -25.50
CA THR A 3 -99.69 -2.08 -26.11
C THR A 3 -100.84 -2.35 -25.13
N SER A 4 -100.71 -2.03 -23.84
CA SER A 4 -101.72 -2.37 -22.82
C SER A 4 -102.82 -1.31 -22.60
N THR A 5 -102.59 -0.07 -23.03
CA THR A 5 -103.50 1.06 -22.76
C THR A 5 -104.70 1.13 -23.72
N THR A 6 -104.54 0.66 -24.96
CA THR A 6 -105.59 0.73 -26.01
C THR A 6 -106.72 -0.27 -25.76
N VAL A 7 -106.41 -1.48 -25.29
CA VAL A 7 -107.40 -2.55 -25.00
C VAL A 7 -108.24 -2.20 -23.77
N LYS A 8 -107.68 -1.48 -22.80
CA LYS A 8 -108.42 -1.05 -21.60
C LYS A 8 -109.40 0.09 -21.88
N ARG A 9 -109.08 1.00 -22.81
CA ARG A 9 -110.02 2.06 -23.23
C ARG A 9 -111.22 1.48 -24.00
N ALA A 10 -111.01 0.55 -24.93
CA ALA A 10 -112.10 -0.07 -25.69
C ALA A 10 -113.11 -0.85 -24.81
N ARG A 11 -112.62 -1.52 -23.74
CA ARG A 11 -113.48 -2.26 -22.80
C ARG A 11 -114.32 -1.35 -21.89
N VAL A 12 -113.85 -0.15 -21.61
CA VAL A 12 -114.59 0.84 -20.81
C VAL A 12 -115.67 1.52 -21.66
N THR A 13 -115.36 1.86 -22.91
CA THR A 13 -116.36 2.45 -23.84
C THR A 13 -117.50 1.47 -24.17
N ALA A 14 -117.20 0.17 -24.31
CA ALA A 14 -118.23 -0.86 -24.53
C ALA A 14 -119.15 -1.09 -23.31
N ARG A 15 -118.65 -0.86 -22.08
CA ARG A 15 -119.47 -0.96 -20.86
C ARG A 15 -120.32 0.28 -20.62
N ILE A 16 -119.89 1.46 -21.08
CA ILE A 16 -120.68 2.70 -21.01
C ILE A 16 -121.88 2.61 -21.97
N ALA A 17 -121.69 2.08 -23.18
CA ALA A 17 -122.79 1.87 -24.14
C ALA A 17 -123.83 0.81 -23.69
N GLN A 18 -123.45 -0.13 -22.81
CA GLN A 18 -124.39 -1.10 -22.22
C GLN A 18 -125.17 -0.55 -21.02
N ALA A 19 -124.75 0.58 -20.44
CA ALA A 19 -125.42 1.22 -19.30
C ALA A 19 -126.51 2.23 -19.71
N GLU A 20 -126.57 2.66 -20.97
CA GLU A 20 -127.56 3.63 -21.46
C GLU A 20 -128.94 3.03 -21.79
N ASN A 21 -129.15 1.71 -21.63
CA ASN A 21 -130.41 1.03 -21.97
C ASN A 21 -131.17 0.37 -20.80
N THR A 22 -130.85 0.72 -19.56
CA THR A 22 -131.61 0.25 -18.39
C THR A 22 -132.36 1.39 -17.72
N SER A 23 -133.68 1.24 -17.69
CA SER A 23 -134.70 2.10 -17.09
C SER A 23 -134.30 2.73 -15.76
N LEU A 24 -134.41 4.05 -15.68
CA LEU A 24 -134.32 4.87 -14.47
C LEU A 24 -135.44 4.50 -13.48
N PRO A 25 -135.14 4.17 -12.21
CA PRO A 25 -136.14 4.23 -11.15
C PRO A 25 -136.30 5.70 -10.74
N THR A 26 -137.49 6.24 -10.98
CA THR A 26 -137.93 7.52 -10.44
C THR A 26 -138.24 7.38 -8.95
N SER A 27 -137.23 7.48 -8.10
CA SER A 27 -137.40 7.93 -6.71
C SER A 27 -136.19 8.76 -6.27
N SER A 28 -136.48 9.95 -5.74
CA SER A 28 -135.50 10.99 -5.36
C SER A 28 -134.39 10.48 -4.43
N GLU A 29 -134.68 9.49 -3.58
CA GLU A 29 -133.75 8.99 -2.56
C GLU A 29 -132.65 8.08 -3.11
N ILE A 30 -132.94 7.26 -4.14
CA ILE A 30 -131.95 6.30 -4.67
C ILE A 30 -130.86 7.02 -5.47
N THR A 31 -131.23 8.04 -6.23
CA THR A 31 -130.28 8.92 -6.94
C THR A 31 -129.40 9.72 -5.98
N GLN A 32 -129.95 10.16 -4.84
CA GLN A 32 -129.21 10.93 -3.84
C GLN A 32 -128.21 10.06 -3.07
N GLN A 33 -128.57 8.83 -2.71
CA GLN A 33 -127.62 7.85 -2.14
C GLN A 33 -126.48 7.49 -3.10
N LEU A 34 -126.74 7.34 -4.40
CA LEU A 34 -125.71 7.05 -5.39
C LEU A 34 -124.75 8.22 -5.60
N LEU A 35 -125.26 9.45 -5.53
CA LEU A 35 -124.47 10.69 -5.56
C LEU A 35 -123.58 10.81 -4.31
N GLU A 36 -124.11 10.57 -3.12
CA GLU A 36 -123.31 10.58 -1.89
C GLU A 36 -122.23 9.48 -1.89
N GLN A 37 -122.56 8.28 -2.41
CA GLN A 37 -121.60 7.18 -2.49
C GLN A 37 -120.51 7.43 -3.54
N THR A 38 -120.84 8.07 -4.66
CA THR A 38 -119.85 8.47 -5.69
C THR A 38 -119.01 9.65 -5.25
N GLU A 39 -119.57 10.62 -4.52
CA GLU A 39 -118.84 11.72 -3.92
C GLU A 39 -117.90 11.24 -2.80
N GLY A 40 -118.33 10.28 -1.98
CA GLY A 40 -117.49 9.61 -0.99
C GLY A 40 -116.31 8.86 -1.63
N LYS A 41 -116.55 8.16 -2.75
CA LYS A 41 -115.48 7.51 -3.54
C LYS A 41 -114.55 8.52 -4.20
N ARG A 42 -115.07 9.66 -4.68
CA ARG A 42 -114.27 10.75 -5.26
C ARG A 42 -113.35 11.37 -4.21
N LYS A 43 -113.87 11.69 -3.01
CA LYS A 43 -113.05 12.20 -1.88
C LYS A 43 -111.98 11.20 -1.45
N GLN A 44 -112.28 9.89 -1.47
CA GLN A 44 -111.27 8.85 -1.26
C GLN A 44 -110.20 8.80 -2.37
N LEU A 45 -110.60 8.99 -3.62
CA LEU A 45 -109.66 9.03 -4.75
C LEU A 45 -108.75 10.26 -4.69
N ASP A 46 -109.31 11.43 -4.39
CA ASP A 46 -108.56 12.68 -4.24
C ASP A 46 -107.58 12.58 -3.07
N LYS A 47 -107.98 11.96 -1.95
CA LYS A 47 -107.06 11.66 -0.84
C LYS A 47 -105.93 10.73 -1.26
N LYS A 48 -106.23 9.64 -1.98
CA LYS A 48 -105.19 8.72 -2.48
C LYS A 48 -104.25 9.39 -3.49
N CYS A 49 -104.75 10.28 -4.35
CA CYS A 49 -103.92 11.05 -5.27
C CYS A 49 -103.00 12.01 -4.52
N SER A 50 -103.51 12.71 -3.50
CA SER A 50 -102.70 13.58 -2.62
C SER A 50 -101.63 12.79 -1.87
N ASP A 51 -101.98 11.63 -1.31
CA ASP A 51 -101.03 10.72 -0.65
C ASP A 51 -99.96 10.23 -1.64
N TYR A 52 -100.35 9.90 -2.88
CA TYR A 52 -99.41 9.49 -3.93
C TYR A 52 -98.47 10.62 -4.36
N GLU A 53 -98.98 11.85 -4.44
CA GLU A 53 -98.17 13.03 -4.75
C GLU A 53 -97.15 13.32 -3.62
N GLN A 54 -97.55 13.17 -2.35
CA GLN A 54 -96.61 13.25 -1.23
C GLN A 54 -95.55 12.16 -1.28
N ILE A 55 -95.93 10.92 -1.62
CA ILE A 55 -94.97 9.82 -1.80
C ILE A 55 -94.00 10.13 -2.93
N CYS A 56 -94.47 10.66 -4.07
CA CYS A 56 -93.60 11.07 -5.18
C CYS A 56 -92.62 12.16 -4.75
N LYS A 57 -93.08 13.19 -4.01
CA LYS A 57 -92.21 14.25 -3.46
C LYS A 57 -91.17 13.71 -2.48
N LYS A 58 -91.54 12.79 -1.59
CA LYS A 58 -90.58 12.13 -0.67
C LYS A 58 -89.57 11.27 -1.44
N THR A 59 -90.01 10.56 -2.47
CA THR A 59 -89.14 9.72 -3.30
C THR A 59 -88.16 10.57 -4.10
N ALA A 60 -88.59 11.72 -4.63
CA ALA A 60 -87.70 12.67 -5.30
C ALA A 60 -86.65 13.25 -4.34
N LYS A 61 -87.04 13.62 -3.11
CA LYS A 61 -86.09 14.07 -2.08
C LYS A 61 -85.08 12.99 -1.71
N LEU A 62 -85.52 11.74 -1.51
CA LEU A 62 -84.63 10.61 -1.24
C LEU A 62 -83.66 10.33 -2.40
N LYS A 63 -84.10 10.51 -3.64
CA LYS A 63 -83.25 10.34 -4.82
C LYS A 63 -82.17 11.43 -4.92
N ALA A 64 -82.53 12.67 -4.59
CA ALA A 64 -81.59 13.78 -4.53
C ALA A 64 -80.56 13.59 -3.40
N GLU A 65 -81.01 13.22 -2.20
CA GLU A 65 -80.14 12.85 -1.06
C GLU A 65 -79.20 11.71 -1.41
N ARG A 66 -79.71 10.64 -2.04
CA ARG A 66 -78.88 9.53 -2.50
C ARG A 66 -77.81 9.97 -3.50
N SER A 67 -78.16 10.82 -4.45
CA SER A 67 -77.20 11.33 -5.45
C SER A 67 -76.13 12.22 -4.79
N ARG A 68 -76.51 13.00 -3.77
CA ARG A 68 -75.57 13.79 -2.96
C ARG A 68 -74.61 12.89 -2.19
N ILE A 69 -75.12 11.86 -1.52
CA ILE A 69 -74.30 10.90 -0.77
C ILE A 69 -73.36 10.13 -1.71
N GLU A 70 -73.83 9.71 -2.89
CA GLU A 70 -72.98 9.05 -3.90
C GLU A 70 -71.85 9.97 -4.38
N ALA A 71 -72.10 11.27 -4.58
CA ALA A 71 -71.06 12.24 -4.93
C ALA A 71 -70.07 12.50 -3.77
N GLU A 72 -70.57 12.61 -2.55
CA GLU A 72 -69.74 12.79 -1.35
C GLU A 72 -68.83 11.58 -1.10
N ASN A 73 -69.36 10.36 -1.35
CA ASN A 73 -68.60 9.12 -1.23
C ASN A 73 -67.53 8.99 -2.33
N ALA A 74 -67.81 9.45 -3.55
CA ALA A 74 -66.82 9.51 -4.63
C ALA A 74 -65.68 10.49 -4.30
N ASN A 75 -65.99 11.66 -3.72
CA ASN A 75 -64.99 12.62 -3.27
C ASN A 75 -64.12 12.07 -2.12
N LEU A 76 -64.74 11.41 -1.13
CA LEU A 76 -64.01 10.77 -0.03
C LEU A 76 -63.07 9.67 -0.55
N THR A 77 -63.51 8.88 -1.52
CA THR A 77 -62.67 7.84 -2.15
C THR A 77 -61.47 8.46 -2.86
N ALA A 78 -61.69 9.53 -3.63
CA ALA A 78 -60.59 10.24 -4.30
C ALA A 78 -59.60 10.88 -3.31
N GLN A 79 -60.08 11.40 -2.17
CA GLN A 79 -59.21 11.91 -1.11
C GLN A 79 -58.41 10.79 -0.44
N CYS A 80 -59.00 9.61 -0.21
CA CYS A 80 -58.26 8.44 0.28
C CYS A 80 -57.14 8.03 -0.69
N ASP A 81 -57.44 7.94 -1.99
CA ASP A 81 -56.44 7.60 -3.01
C ASP A 81 -55.29 8.63 -3.07
N GLU A 82 -55.59 9.92 -2.90
CA GLU A 82 -54.59 11.00 -2.89
C GLU A 82 -53.72 10.94 -1.62
N ILE A 83 -54.32 10.61 -0.47
CA ILE A 83 -53.60 10.37 0.78
C ILE A 83 -52.66 9.17 0.63
N ASP A 84 -53.13 8.06 0.10
CA ASP A 84 -52.32 6.84 -0.08
C ASP A 84 -51.13 7.10 -1.01
N GLN A 85 -51.34 7.84 -2.12
CA GLN A 85 -50.24 8.26 -2.99
C GLN A 85 -49.24 9.19 -2.30
N SER A 86 -49.71 10.07 -1.40
CA SER A 86 -48.83 10.95 -0.64
C SER A 86 -47.98 10.18 0.38
N TYR A 87 -48.55 9.18 1.05
CA TYR A 87 -47.84 8.29 1.96
C TYR A 87 -46.75 7.51 1.22
N LEU A 88 -47.06 6.94 0.06
CA LEU A 88 -46.12 6.17 -0.74
C LEU A 88 -44.92 7.02 -1.21
N LYS A 89 -45.16 8.30 -1.54
CA LYS A 89 -44.07 9.25 -1.83
C LYS A 89 -43.22 9.60 -0.61
N ILE A 90 -43.84 9.74 0.56
CA ILE A 90 -43.11 10.01 1.81
C ILE A 90 -42.22 8.81 2.18
N GLU A 91 -42.73 7.59 2.01
CA GLU A 91 -41.99 6.35 2.25
C GLU A 91 -40.79 6.24 1.31
N GLN A 92 -40.98 6.42 0.00
CA GLN A 92 -39.89 6.45 -0.98
C GLN A 92 -38.83 7.52 -0.67
N ASN A 93 -39.24 8.71 -0.25
CA ASN A 93 -38.30 9.77 0.15
C ASN A 93 -37.54 9.43 1.44
N ALA A 94 -38.18 8.73 2.39
CA ALA A 94 -37.55 8.26 3.62
C ALA A 94 -36.51 7.17 3.32
N GLU A 95 -36.84 6.21 2.45
CA GLU A 95 -35.90 5.17 1.99
C GLU A 95 -34.70 5.77 1.26
N ALA A 96 -34.93 6.71 0.34
CA ALA A 96 -33.85 7.41 -0.37
C ALA A 96 -32.95 8.20 0.61
N SER A 97 -33.54 8.86 1.61
CA SER A 97 -32.78 9.58 2.64
C SER A 97 -31.95 8.64 3.52
N PHE A 98 -32.50 7.46 3.85
CA PHE A 98 -31.80 6.43 4.61
C PHE A 98 -30.60 5.87 3.83
N LEU A 99 -30.79 5.55 2.55
CA LEU A 99 -29.70 5.09 1.67
C LEU A 99 -28.60 6.14 1.52
N LEU A 100 -28.96 7.41 1.34
CA LEU A 100 -27.99 8.51 1.27
C LEU A 100 -27.20 8.65 2.58
N GLN A 101 -27.86 8.49 3.73
CA GLN A 101 -27.21 8.51 5.04
C GLN A 101 -26.27 7.32 5.24
N GLN A 102 -26.65 6.13 4.76
CA GLN A 102 -25.81 4.94 4.79
C GLN A 102 -24.57 5.12 3.91
N GLN A 103 -24.73 5.68 2.71
CA GLN A 103 -23.62 6.00 1.82
C GLN A 103 -22.64 6.98 2.49
N LYS A 104 -23.15 8.07 3.10
CA LYS A 104 -22.31 9.02 3.85
C LYS A 104 -21.55 8.37 5.00
N ASN A 105 -22.19 7.45 5.72
CA ASN A 105 -21.52 6.72 6.81
C ASN A 105 -20.41 5.81 6.27
N ASN A 106 -20.60 5.19 5.11
CA ASN A 106 -19.57 4.38 4.46
C ASN A 106 -18.40 5.24 3.99
N GLU A 107 -18.66 6.37 3.34
CA GLU A 107 -17.63 7.35 2.94
C GLU A 107 -16.84 7.87 4.15
N MET A 108 -17.53 8.15 5.26
CA MET A 108 -16.87 8.57 6.50
C MET A 108 -16.00 7.46 7.10
N ASN A 109 -16.46 6.21 7.09
CA ASN A 109 -15.66 5.07 7.57
C ASN A 109 -14.43 4.83 6.71
N GLU A 110 -14.55 4.95 5.39
CA GLU A 110 -13.42 4.85 4.46
C GLU A 110 -12.41 5.97 4.71
N ALA A 111 -12.88 7.21 4.89
CA ALA A 111 -12.02 8.32 5.27
C ALA A 111 -11.28 8.02 6.59
N VAL A 112 -11.98 7.58 7.63
CA VAL A 112 -11.35 7.23 8.92
C VAL A 112 -10.26 6.18 8.76
N GLN A 113 -10.49 5.14 7.95
CA GLN A 113 -9.48 4.12 7.65
C GLN A 113 -8.25 4.70 6.93
N GLN A 114 -8.47 5.59 5.95
CA GLN A 114 -7.38 6.29 5.26
C GLN A 114 -6.56 7.16 6.22
N TRP A 115 -7.21 7.87 7.13
CA TRP A 115 -6.54 8.66 8.17
C TRP A 115 -5.73 7.78 9.13
N THR A 116 -6.26 6.63 9.57
CA THR A 116 -5.50 5.71 10.43
C THR A 116 -4.29 5.10 9.72
N ALA A 117 -4.41 4.82 8.42
CA ALA A 117 -3.31 4.33 7.61
C ALA A 117 -2.23 5.40 7.38
N LEU A 118 -2.60 6.69 7.32
CA LEU A 118 -1.66 7.81 7.26
C LEU A 118 -0.93 8.00 8.59
N ASP A 119 -1.64 7.97 9.72
CA ASP A 119 -1.03 8.03 11.06
C ASP A 119 0.03 6.93 11.24
N GLY A 120 -0.30 5.69 10.87
CA GLY A 120 0.67 4.57 10.96
C GLY A 120 1.85 4.69 9.99
N LYS A 121 1.73 5.46 8.90
CA LYS A 121 2.87 5.78 8.02
C LYS A 121 3.72 6.91 8.58
N GLU A 122 3.09 7.90 9.20
CA GLU A 122 3.78 9.01 9.87
C GLU A 122 4.62 8.50 11.06
N GLU A 123 4.06 7.61 11.89
CA GLU A 123 4.80 6.98 12.99
C GLU A 123 6.05 6.22 12.49
N LYS A 124 5.92 5.45 11.40
CA LYS A 124 7.06 4.78 10.76
C LYS A 124 8.11 5.75 10.21
N LEU A 125 7.69 6.86 9.63
CA LEU A 125 8.62 7.88 9.15
C LEU A 125 9.39 8.53 10.30
N TYR A 126 8.76 8.74 11.46
CA TYR A 126 9.46 9.19 12.65
C TYR A 126 10.47 8.15 13.16
N ASP A 127 10.09 6.87 13.21
CA ASP A 127 11.00 5.79 13.61
C ASP A 127 12.19 5.67 12.65
N ASP A 128 11.95 5.74 11.33
CA ASP A 128 13.00 5.67 10.32
C ASP A 128 13.92 6.89 10.38
N LEU A 129 13.37 8.09 10.62
CA LEU A 129 14.16 9.30 10.82
C LEU A 129 15.04 9.21 12.07
N MET A 130 14.51 8.67 13.18
CA MET A 130 15.29 8.46 14.40
C MET A 130 16.44 7.48 14.17
N LYS A 131 16.20 6.38 13.44
CA LYS A 131 17.25 5.44 13.05
C LYS A 131 18.29 6.07 12.14
N GLU A 132 17.88 6.92 11.19
CA GLU A 132 18.80 7.66 10.32
C GLU A 132 19.70 8.60 11.13
N THR A 133 19.15 9.31 12.12
CA THR A 133 19.97 10.13 13.03
C THR A 133 20.95 9.32 13.88
N ASP A 134 20.58 8.11 14.31
CA ASP A 134 21.49 7.22 15.04
C ASP A 134 22.62 6.72 14.12
N VAL A 135 22.30 6.39 12.87
CA VAL A 135 23.31 6.01 11.86
C VAL A 135 24.24 7.18 11.54
N GLU A 136 23.72 8.41 11.40
CA GLU A 136 24.55 9.61 11.20
C GLU A 136 25.50 9.82 12.37
N LYS A 137 25.00 9.63 13.60
CA LYS A 137 25.82 9.74 14.81
C LYS A 137 26.94 8.70 14.83
N ASN A 138 26.63 7.43 14.55
CA ASN A 138 27.63 6.37 14.48
C ASN A 138 28.67 6.65 13.38
N LEU A 139 28.24 7.12 12.21
CA LEU A 139 29.15 7.50 11.13
C LEU A 139 30.09 8.63 11.54
N ARG A 140 29.58 9.63 12.27
CA ARG A 140 30.40 10.73 12.78
C ARG A 140 31.42 10.25 13.82
N GLU A 141 31.02 9.37 14.74
CA GLU A 141 31.93 8.76 15.71
C GLU A 141 33.03 7.94 15.01
N THR A 142 32.68 7.12 13.99
CA THR A 142 33.69 6.38 13.21
C THR A 142 34.60 7.29 12.41
N TYR A 143 34.09 8.41 11.89
CA TYR A 143 34.91 9.41 11.20
C TYR A 143 35.94 10.04 12.16
N ASP A 144 35.51 10.39 13.37
CA ASP A 144 36.40 10.96 14.38
C ASP A 144 37.47 9.94 14.82
N GLU A 145 37.12 8.65 14.97
CA GLU A 145 38.08 7.57 15.25
C GLU A 145 39.09 7.37 14.11
N ILE A 146 38.63 7.36 12.85
CA ILE A 146 39.50 7.27 11.68
C ILE A 146 40.42 8.49 11.59
N SER A 147 39.90 9.69 11.86
CA SER A 147 40.69 10.92 11.85
C SER A 147 41.81 10.85 12.90
N ASN A 148 41.49 10.42 14.12
CA ASN A 148 42.48 10.28 15.20
C ASN A 148 43.55 9.23 14.87
N THR A 149 43.16 8.09 14.28
CA THR A 149 44.13 7.06 13.86
C THR A 149 45.02 7.51 12.72
N VAL A 150 44.48 8.26 11.75
CA VAL A 150 45.28 8.86 10.66
C VAL A 150 46.27 9.91 11.21
N GLU A 151 45.85 10.75 12.16
CA GLU A 151 46.75 11.69 12.83
C GLU A 151 47.87 10.97 13.56
N GLN A 152 47.55 9.91 14.31
CA GLN A 152 48.53 9.08 15.02
C GLN A 152 49.54 8.45 14.05
N LEU A 153 49.07 7.83 12.97
CA LEU A 153 49.93 7.26 11.93
C LEU A 153 50.79 8.32 11.24
N GLY A 154 50.28 9.54 11.08
CA GLY A 154 51.05 10.68 10.60
C GLY A 154 52.21 11.03 11.54
N THR A 155 51.96 11.07 12.86
CA THR A 155 53.01 11.33 13.85
C THR A 155 54.06 10.21 13.93
N ASP A 156 53.63 8.95 13.79
CA ASP A 156 54.54 7.80 13.79
C ASP A 156 55.42 7.82 12.52
N ALA A 157 54.84 8.14 11.36
CA ALA A 157 55.60 8.28 10.11
C ALA A 157 56.63 9.43 10.16
N GLU A 158 56.30 10.55 10.80
CA GLU A 158 57.25 11.65 11.02
C GLU A 158 58.42 11.23 11.93
N ASN A 159 58.14 10.43 12.97
CA ASN A 159 59.18 9.87 13.84
C ASN A 159 60.09 8.88 13.09
N ASP A 160 59.50 7.96 12.31
CA ASP A 160 60.24 7.01 11.48
C ASP A 160 61.14 7.73 10.45
N GLU A 161 60.64 8.82 9.84
CA GLU A 161 61.43 9.61 8.90
C GLU A 161 62.62 10.30 9.60
N LYS A 162 62.43 10.74 10.85
CA LYS A 162 63.51 11.33 11.65
C LYS A 162 64.56 10.28 12.00
N GLU A 163 64.16 9.09 12.45
CA GLU A 163 65.09 7.99 12.72
C GLU A 163 65.86 7.57 11.47
N PHE A 164 65.19 7.53 10.31
CA PHE A 164 65.84 7.22 9.04
C PHE A 164 66.93 8.24 8.68
N ARG A 165 66.68 9.55 8.89
CA ARG A 165 67.68 10.59 8.66
C ARG A 165 68.88 10.47 9.59
N GLU A 166 68.65 10.11 10.85
CA GLU A 166 69.73 9.85 11.81
C GLU A 166 70.60 8.66 11.37
N LEU A 167 69.96 7.60 10.87
CA LEU A 167 70.64 6.41 10.37
C LEU A 167 71.42 6.67 9.07
N GLU A 168 70.86 7.46 8.15
CA GLU A 168 71.55 7.91 6.93
C GLU A 168 72.78 8.75 7.28
N SER A 169 72.67 9.66 8.25
CA SER A 169 73.81 10.44 8.73
C SER A 169 74.89 9.56 9.35
N ALA A 170 74.52 8.52 10.12
CA ALA A 170 75.46 7.57 10.71
C ALA A 170 76.18 6.75 9.62
N PHE A 171 75.45 6.29 8.61
CA PHE A 171 76.00 5.56 7.48
C PHE A 171 76.99 6.43 6.66
N ASP A 172 76.66 7.69 6.43
CA ASP A 172 77.56 8.65 5.79
C ASP A 172 78.84 8.89 6.59
N THR A 173 78.75 8.93 7.92
CA THR A 173 79.96 9.03 8.76
C THR A 173 80.81 7.77 8.67
N ASP A 174 80.21 6.58 8.70
CA ASP A 174 80.91 5.31 8.56
C ASP A 174 81.58 5.17 7.20
N MET A 175 80.91 5.58 6.12
CA MET A 175 81.50 5.56 4.78
C MET A 175 82.72 6.49 4.67
N ARG A 176 82.69 7.65 5.36
CA ARG A 176 83.85 8.56 5.41
C ARG A 176 85.00 7.96 6.22
N THR A 177 84.73 7.31 7.34
CA THR A 177 85.78 6.66 8.15
C THR A 177 86.38 5.48 7.39
N GLU A 178 85.55 4.65 6.73
CA GLU A 178 85.99 3.55 5.88
C GLU A 178 86.91 4.05 4.75
N LYS A 179 86.50 5.09 4.02
CA LYS A 179 87.34 5.70 2.97
C LYS A 179 88.67 6.24 3.50
N THR A 180 88.69 6.73 4.74
CA THR A 180 89.92 7.20 5.40
C THR A 180 90.83 6.03 5.76
N LEU A 181 90.26 4.91 6.22
CA LEU A 181 90.98 3.67 6.49
C LEU A 181 91.54 3.03 5.21
N GLU A 182 90.77 3.00 4.12
CA GLU A 182 91.24 2.54 2.80
C GLU A 182 92.45 3.35 2.33
N GLN A 183 92.40 4.68 2.45
CA GLN A 183 93.53 5.55 2.10
C GLN A 183 94.75 5.27 2.97
N TYR A 184 94.55 5.02 4.27
CA TYR A 184 95.64 4.68 5.18
C TYR A 184 96.28 3.33 4.83
N LEU A 185 95.46 2.30 4.57
CA LEU A 185 95.93 0.98 4.14
C LEU A 185 96.67 1.04 2.81
N THR A 186 96.17 1.79 1.84
CA THR A 186 96.83 1.97 0.53
C THR A 186 98.22 2.59 0.70
N ARG A 187 98.34 3.65 1.52
CA ARG A 187 99.64 4.26 1.83
C ARG A 187 100.59 3.28 2.52
N LEU A 188 100.07 2.46 3.42
CA LEU A 188 100.88 1.49 4.17
C LEU A 188 101.40 0.38 3.26
N ILE A 189 100.57 -0.09 2.32
CA ILE A 189 100.96 -1.04 1.27
C ILE A 189 102.04 -0.43 0.36
N ASP A 190 101.85 0.80 -0.11
CA ASP A 190 102.85 1.51 -0.92
C ASP A 190 104.18 1.68 -0.19
N ASP A 191 104.15 2.07 1.09
CA ASP A 191 105.34 2.19 1.94
C ASP A 191 106.06 0.85 2.11
N VAL A 192 105.32 -0.25 2.29
CA VAL A 192 105.89 -1.61 2.35
C VAL A 192 106.57 -1.96 1.02
N PHE A 193 105.92 -1.72 -0.12
CA PHE A 193 106.51 -1.98 -1.44
C PHE A 193 107.76 -1.14 -1.71
N ILE A 194 107.75 0.14 -1.34
CA ILE A 194 108.91 1.03 -1.47
C ILE A 194 110.06 0.53 -0.58
N ASN A 195 109.76 0.13 0.66
CA ASN A 195 110.77 -0.39 1.58
C ASN A 195 111.33 -1.74 1.11
N GLN A 196 110.50 -2.61 0.56
CA GLN A 196 110.94 -3.88 -0.02
C GLN A 196 111.87 -3.67 -1.22
N ARG A 197 111.49 -2.78 -2.15
CA ARG A 197 112.34 -2.39 -3.29
C ARG A 197 113.67 -1.76 -2.84
N ARG A 198 113.65 -0.92 -1.79
CA ARG A 198 114.87 -0.36 -1.19
C ARG A 198 115.76 -1.43 -0.56
N LEU A 199 115.18 -2.42 0.12
CA LEU A 199 115.91 -3.54 0.71
C LEU A 199 116.57 -4.41 -0.38
N GLU A 200 115.87 -4.68 -1.47
CA GLU A 200 116.42 -5.37 -2.65
C GLU A 200 117.61 -4.59 -3.26
N ASP A 201 117.49 -3.28 -3.42
CA ASP A 201 118.58 -2.40 -3.90
C ASP A 201 119.81 -2.41 -2.98
N ILE A 202 119.62 -2.56 -1.66
CA ILE A 202 120.70 -2.70 -0.67
C ILE A 202 121.36 -4.08 -0.79
N GLN A 203 120.58 -5.13 -1.03
CA GLN A 203 121.05 -6.51 -1.17
C GLN A 203 121.92 -6.72 -2.42
N ILE A 204 121.68 -5.95 -3.49
CA ILE A 204 122.44 -5.99 -4.76
C ILE A 204 123.80 -5.25 -4.66
N GLY A 205 124.11 -4.59 -3.52
CA GLY A 205 125.47 -4.15 -3.21
C GLY A 205 126.01 -2.99 -4.06
N THR A 206 125.15 -2.22 -4.72
CA THR A 206 125.58 -1.03 -5.49
C THR A 206 126.03 0.10 -4.55
N SER A 207 127.02 0.90 -4.95
CA SER A 207 127.52 2.05 -4.17
C SER A 207 126.42 3.09 -3.88
N ARG A 208 125.37 3.11 -4.70
CA ARG A 208 124.15 3.91 -4.50
C ARG A 208 123.24 3.34 -3.39
N GLY A 209 123.16 2.03 -3.24
CA GLY A 209 122.40 1.35 -2.16
C GLY A 209 122.92 1.66 -0.75
N ARG A 210 124.24 1.81 -0.57
CA ARG A 210 124.82 2.18 0.75
C ARG A 210 124.59 3.65 1.13
N ALA A 211 124.57 4.55 0.15
CA ALA A 211 124.22 5.96 0.36
C ALA A 211 122.71 6.10 0.67
N ASN A 212 121.88 5.35 -0.07
CA ASN A 212 120.44 5.26 0.16
C ASN A 212 120.11 4.61 1.51
N PHE A 213 120.90 3.65 2.01
CA PHE A 213 120.71 3.08 3.36
C PHE A 213 120.91 4.12 4.45
N ARG A 214 121.97 4.93 4.38
CA ARG A 214 122.19 6.01 5.36
C ARG A 214 121.13 7.10 5.26
N GLN A 215 120.63 7.38 4.06
CA GLN A 215 119.57 8.36 3.85
C GLN A 215 118.19 7.82 4.26
N ALA A 216 117.92 6.53 4.07
CA ALA A 216 116.72 5.83 4.53
C ALA A 216 116.74 5.65 6.05
N GLU A 217 117.90 5.44 6.68
CA GLU A 217 118.03 5.40 8.14
C GLU A 217 117.72 6.78 8.74
N LYS A 218 118.19 7.86 8.11
CA LYS A 218 117.83 9.23 8.49
C LYS A 218 116.34 9.50 8.26
N ALA A 219 115.78 9.08 7.13
CA ALA A 219 114.35 9.21 6.82
C ALA A 219 113.47 8.38 7.76
N LEU A 220 113.91 7.19 8.21
CA LEU A 220 113.21 6.36 9.19
C LEU A 220 113.24 6.99 10.59
N ARG A 221 114.33 7.68 10.97
CA ARG A 221 114.36 8.47 12.21
C ARG A 221 113.41 9.68 12.12
N ASP A 222 113.38 10.35 10.97
CA ASP A 222 112.46 11.47 10.71
C ASP A 222 110.98 11.00 10.61
N GLN A 223 110.73 9.80 10.07
CA GLN A 223 109.42 9.17 10.02
C GLN A 223 108.98 8.68 11.40
N ARG A 224 109.89 8.13 12.24
CA ARG A 224 109.58 7.80 13.65
C ARG A 224 109.25 9.05 14.46
N THR A 225 109.90 10.18 14.20
CA THR A 225 109.56 11.45 14.87
C THR A 225 108.26 12.05 14.33
N ARG A 226 107.96 11.94 13.02
CA ARG A 226 106.64 12.30 12.47
C ARG A 226 105.53 11.38 12.96
N ASN A 227 105.73 10.07 13.03
CA ASN A 227 104.77 9.13 13.60
C ASN A 227 104.58 9.38 15.08
N ARG A 228 105.62 9.75 15.85
CA ARG A 228 105.42 10.21 17.23
C ARG A 228 104.60 11.51 17.30
N ARG A 229 104.76 12.44 16.35
CA ARG A 229 103.94 13.66 16.29
C ARG A 229 102.50 13.41 15.82
N LEU A 230 102.30 12.50 14.86
CA LEU A 230 100.99 12.07 14.39
C LEU A 230 100.29 11.23 15.46
N SER A 231 100.98 10.32 16.13
CA SER A 231 100.46 9.62 17.31
C SER A 231 100.17 10.60 18.43
N ALA A 232 100.99 11.64 18.66
CA ALA A 232 100.72 12.70 19.62
C ALA A 232 99.52 13.59 19.22
N GLN A 233 99.28 13.79 17.91
CA GLN A 233 98.10 14.47 17.38
C GLN A 233 96.86 13.59 17.40
N ILE A 234 96.99 12.27 17.23
CA ILE A 234 95.90 11.31 17.40
C ILE A 234 95.52 11.24 18.88
N THR A 235 96.49 11.20 19.81
CA THR A 235 96.21 11.30 21.26
C THR A 235 95.83 12.71 21.73
N GLY A 236 96.14 13.75 20.95
CA GLY A 236 95.80 15.15 21.25
C GLY A 236 94.48 15.62 20.65
N ASN A 237 93.97 14.93 19.62
CA ASN A 237 92.64 15.12 19.04
C ASN A 237 91.64 14.06 19.52
N THR A 238 92.07 13.05 20.27
CA THR A 238 91.22 12.37 21.24
C THR A 238 91.26 13.17 22.52
N GLU A 239 90.39 14.19 22.62
CA GLU A 239 89.94 14.64 23.93
C GLU A 239 89.46 13.41 24.73
N PRO A 240 89.83 13.28 26.01
CA PRO A 240 89.34 12.22 26.86
C PRO A 240 87.93 12.59 27.32
N ASP A 241 86.94 12.37 26.45
CA ASP A 241 85.52 12.39 26.84
C ASP A 241 84.95 10.97 26.99
N SER A 242 85.82 9.95 27.03
CA SER A 242 85.42 8.55 27.24
C SER A 242 86.04 7.89 28.48
N GLU A 243 86.63 8.66 29.39
CA GLU A 243 87.22 8.14 30.65
C GLU A 243 86.42 8.55 31.89
N ARG A 244 85.07 8.57 31.75
CA ARG A 244 84.09 8.77 32.83
C ARG A 244 82.90 7.81 32.75
N VAL A 245 83.15 6.54 32.43
CA VAL A 245 82.07 5.52 32.40
C VAL A 245 82.39 4.30 33.29
N PHE A 246 83.59 4.23 33.88
CA PHE A 246 83.89 3.22 34.89
C PHE A 246 84.49 3.88 36.13
N ASP A 247 83.76 4.83 36.71
CA ASP A 247 83.89 5.10 38.14
C ASP A 247 83.33 3.88 38.88
N THR A 248 84.20 3.20 39.61
CA THR A 248 83.89 2.07 40.49
C THR A 248 83.08 2.46 41.73
N ASP A 249 82.33 3.58 41.66
CA ASP A 249 81.44 4.07 42.71
C ASP A 249 79.95 3.95 42.33
N ASN A 250 79.62 3.52 41.10
CA ASN A 250 78.23 3.38 40.64
C ASN A 250 77.57 2.03 40.94
N SER A 251 78.27 1.05 41.51
CA SER A 251 77.68 -0.29 41.69
C SER A 251 76.52 -0.30 42.70
N GLU A 252 76.50 0.62 43.67
CA GLU A 252 75.38 0.71 44.63
C GLU A 252 74.18 1.48 44.06
N GLU A 253 74.39 2.55 43.27
CA GLU A 253 73.31 3.28 42.60
C GLU A 253 72.70 2.51 41.42
N GLU A 254 73.51 1.75 40.68
CA GLU A 254 73.00 0.86 39.62
C GLU A 254 72.24 -0.33 40.21
N VAL A 255 72.68 -0.89 41.34
CA VAL A 255 71.93 -1.93 42.05
C VAL A 255 70.62 -1.37 42.64
N GLN A 256 70.61 -0.15 43.18
CA GLN A 256 69.37 0.51 43.61
C GLN A 256 68.43 0.81 42.44
N LYS A 257 68.93 1.30 41.30
CA LYS A 257 68.12 1.51 40.10
C LYS A 257 67.58 0.20 39.53
N LEU A 258 68.35 -0.88 39.59
CA LEU A 258 67.88 -2.22 39.18
C LEU A 258 66.83 -2.75 40.15
N GLU A 259 66.96 -2.56 41.46
CA GLU A 259 65.92 -2.90 42.44
C GLU A 259 64.66 -2.04 42.29
N GLU A 260 64.80 -0.76 41.94
CA GLU A 260 63.67 0.13 41.66
C GLU A 260 62.96 -0.24 40.35
N MET A 261 63.72 -0.59 39.31
CA MET A 261 63.16 -1.12 38.06
C MET A 261 62.49 -2.47 38.28
N GLU A 262 63.05 -3.34 39.12
CA GLU A 262 62.45 -4.63 39.48
C GLU A 262 61.14 -4.44 40.25
N LYS A 263 61.11 -3.51 41.23
CA LYS A 263 59.86 -3.13 41.92
C LYS A 263 58.84 -2.49 40.99
N ALA A 264 59.28 -1.67 40.03
CA ALA A 264 58.41 -1.10 39.01
C ALA A 264 57.86 -2.18 38.07
N TRP A 265 58.66 -3.20 37.75
CA TRP A 265 58.24 -4.35 36.97
C TRP A 265 57.18 -5.18 37.69
N TYR A 266 57.36 -5.51 38.97
CA TYR A 266 56.33 -6.19 39.75
C TYR A 266 55.05 -5.36 39.89
N SER A 267 55.17 -4.03 40.03
CA SER A 267 54.00 -3.14 40.05
C SER A 267 53.27 -3.09 38.69
N LEU A 268 54.00 -3.17 37.58
CA LEU A 268 53.42 -3.23 36.25
C LEU A 268 52.73 -4.58 36.01
N GLU A 269 53.36 -5.68 36.43
CA GLU A 269 52.80 -7.02 36.34
C GLU A 269 51.49 -7.15 37.15
N ASP A 270 51.44 -6.60 38.36
CA ASP A 270 50.21 -6.58 39.16
C ASP A 270 49.11 -5.72 38.51
N LYS A 271 49.46 -4.60 37.86
CA LYS A 271 48.49 -3.78 37.10
C LYS A 271 47.97 -4.51 35.86
N ILE A 272 48.83 -5.26 35.18
CA ILE A 272 48.45 -6.08 34.03
C ILE A 272 47.48 -7.18 34.48
N ARG A 273 47.80 -7.90 35.57
CA ARG A 273 46.91 -8.93 36.12
C ARG A 273 45.57 -8.36 36.58
N LEU A 274 45.55 -7.16 37.17
CA LEU A 274 44.31 -6.48 37.54
C LEU A 274 43.48 -6.11 36.30
N LYS A 275 44.12 -5.62 35.24
CA LYS A 275 43.47 -5.31 33.96
C LYS A 275 42.95 -6.56 33.23
N GLU A 276 43.67 -7.66 33.30
CA GLU A 276 43.21 -8.97 32.79
C GLU A 276 41.98 -9.46 33.55
N PHE A 277 41.91 -9.24 34.87
CA PHE A 277 40.74 -9.57 35.68
C PHE A 277 39.53 -8.68 35.35
N GLU A 278 39.74 -7.36 35.20
CA GLU A 278 38.69 -6.41 34.78
C GLU A 278 38.15 -6.76 33.38
N LEU A 279 39.03 -7.08 32.42
CA LEU A 279 38.63 -7.50 31.07
C LEU A 279 37.87 -8.84 31.08
N ALA A 280 38.26 -9.77 31.95
CA ALA A 280 37.53 -11.02 32.11
C ALA A 280 36.11 -10.76 32.65
N GLU A 281 35.96 -9.89 33.66
CA GLU A 281 34.66 -9.51 34.23
C GLU A 281 33.77 -8.76 33.23
N GLU A 282 34.35 -7.84 32.45
CA GLU A 282 33.64 -7.15 31.36
C GLU A 282 33.21 -8.13 30.25
N SER A 283 34.07 -9.10 29.88
CA SER A 283 33.70 -10.12 28.90
C SER A 283 32.54 -11.00 29.37
N GLU A 284 32.50 -11.31 30.67
CA GLU A 284 31.44 -12.11 31.26
C GLU A 284 30.12 -11.33 31.31
N LYS A 285 30.19 -10.02 31.56
CA LYS A 285 29.03 -9.12 31.52
C LYS A 285 28.46 -8.98 30.11
N VAL A 286 29.32 -8.79 29.10
CA VAL A 286 28.93 -8.72 27.69
C VAL A 286 28.31 -10.04 27.24
N ASN A 287 28.87 -11.19 27.64
CA ASN A 287 28.27 -12.49 27.33
C ASN A 287 26.89 -12.68 27.97
N ARG A 288 26.68 -12.21 29.21
CA ARG A 288 25.34 -12.23 29.84
C ARG A 288 24.34 -11.32 29.12
N GLU A 289 24.77 -10.16 28.65
CA GLU A 289 23.93 -9.24 27.87
C GLU A 289 23.57 -9.82 26.49
N LEU A 290 24.54 -10.44 25.81
CA LEU A 290 24.32 -11.16 24.55
C LEU A 290 23.36 -12.35 24.73
N GLU A 291 23.44 -13.08 25.85
CA GLU A 291 22.54 -14.20 26.12
C GLU A 291 21.11 -13.72 26.43
N GLN A 292 20.94 -12.53 27.02
CA GLN A 292 19.63 -11.90 27.23
C GLN A 292 19.04 -11.36 25.92
N LEU A 293 19.85 -10.70 25.09
CA LEU A 293 19.47 -10.23 23.76
C LEU A 293 19.10 -11.39 22.82
N GLY A 294 19.85 -12.50 22.86
CA GLY A 294 19.53 -13.71 22.11
C GLY A 294 18.19 -14.33 22.51
N LYS A 295 17.84 -14.30 23.80
CA LYS A 295 16.53 -14.76 24.29
C LYS A 295 15.39 -13.82 23.88
N GLN A 296 15.61 -12.50 23.86
CA GLN A 296 14.62 -11.53 23.37
C GLN A 296 14.36 -11.68 21.87
N TYR A 297 15.41 -11.77 21.05
CA TYR A 297 15.29 -11.98 19.60
C TYR A 297 14.53 -13.27 19.23
N SER A 298 14.70 -14.35 20.00
CA SER A 298 13.99 -15.60 19.75
C SER A 298 12.48 -15.52 20.03
N ASN A 299 12.07 -14.70 21.01
CA ASN A 299 10.66 -14.51 21.32
C ASN A 299 9.97 -13.56 20.34
N ASP A 300 10.68 -12.52 19.89
CA ASP A 300 10.15 -11.56 18.91
C ASP A 300 10.00 -12.20 17.53
N ALA A 301 10.96 -13.04 17.11
CA ALA A 301 10.84 -13.80 15.85
C ALA A 301 9.63 -14.74 15.84
N VAL A 302 9.35 -15.42 16.96
CA VAL A 302 8.17 -16.29 17.08
C VAL A 302 6.88 -15.48 17.12
N HIS A 303 6.90 -14.28 17.72
CA HIS A 303 5.74 -13.40 17.75
C HIS A 303 5.43 -12.83 16.35
N ASP A 304 6.45 -12.43 15.59
CA ASP A 304 6.34 -11.94 14.22
C ASP A 304 5.87 -13.02 13.25
N GLU A 305 6.37 -14.26 13.38
CA GLU A 305 5.93 -15.40 12.57
C GLU A 305 4.44 -15.69 12.81
N LYS A 306 3.99 -15.64 14.07
CA LYS A 306 2.58 -15.81 14.44
C LYS A 306 1.71 -14.67 13.93
N GLN A 307 2.22 -13.43 13.93
CA GLN A 307 1.49 -12.27 13.42
C GLN A 307 1.40 -12.28 11.88
N LYS A 308 2.43 -12.79 11.19
CA LYS A 308 2.40 -13.06 9.74
C LYS A 308 1.39 -14.14 9.39
N GLN A 309 1.36 -15.24 10.14
CA GLN A 309 0.36 -16.31 9.94
C GLN A 309 -1.08 -15.80 10.16
N LEU A 310 -1.31 -14.93 11.14
CA LEU A 310 -2.62 -14.29 11.35
C LEU A 310 -2.99 -13.31 10.24
N ARG A 311 -2.01 -12.56 9.70
CA ARG A 311 -2.23 -11.70 8.52
C ARG A 311 -2.59 -12.53 7.29
N ILE A 312 -1.84 -13.60 7.00
CA ILE A 312 -2.12 -14.51 5.89
C ILE A 312 -3.51 -15.15 6.03
N ALA A 313 -3.91 -15.57 7.23
CA ALA A 313 -5.23 -16.13 7.48
C ALA A 313 -6.36 -15.10 7.28
N ARG A 314 -6.11 -13.84 7.65
CA ARG A 314 -7.05 -12.73 7.43
C ARG A 314 -7.18 -12.40 5.95
N ASP A 315 -6.05 -12.29 5.24
CA ASP A 315 -6.02 -12.05 3.80
C ASP A 315 -6.68 -13.20 3.01
N TYR A 316 -6.56 -14.45 3.49
CA TYR A 316 -7.27 -15.60 2.92
C TYR A 316 -8.79 -15.55 3.19
N ALA A 317 -9.22 -15.09 4.37
CA ALA A 317 -10.63 -14.92 4.69
C ALA A 317 -11.26 -13.76 3.90
N ASP A 318 -10.50 -12.68 3.69
CA ASP A 318 -10.92 -11.53 2.89
C ASP A 318 -10.94 -11.88 1.39
N LEU A 319 -9.99 -12.67 0.88
CA LEU A 319 -10.08 -13.22 -0.49
C LEU A 319 -11.30 -14.14 -0.68
N GLN A 320 -11.67 -14.90 0.35
CA GLN A 320 -12.86 -15.75 0.32
C GLN A 320 -14.17 -14.94 0.36
N SER A 321 -14.18 -13.75 0.98
CA SER A 321 -15.35 -12.88 1.06
C SER A 321 -15.52 -11.97 -0.16
N ASP A 322 -14.41 -11.52 -0.78
CA ASP A 322 -14.41 -10.74 -2.03
C ASP A 322 -14.64 -11.58 -3.30
N THR A 323 -14.59 -12.90 -3.13
CA THR A 323 -15.14 -14.02 -3.91
C THR A 323 -16.64 -14.04 -4.25
N PRO A 324 -17.28 -13.39 -5.25
CA PRO A 324 -18.75 -13.43 -5.38
C PRO A 324 -19.26 -14.87 -5.62
N MET A 325 -18.42 -15.68 -6.26
CA MET A 325 -18.64 -17.11 -6.50
C MET A 325 -18.53 -17.96 -5.23
N TYR A 326 -17.64 -17.60 -4.30
CA TYR A 326 -17.43 -18.32 -3.05
C TYR A 326 -18.46 -17.92 -1.99
N ALA A 327 -18.85 -16.63 -1.93
CA ALA A 327 -19.95 -16.16 -1.11
C ALA A 327 -21.30 -16.77 -1.56
N ALA A 328 -21.52 -16.90 -2.87
CA ALA A 328 -22.67 -17.61 -3.41
C ALA A 328 -22.63 -19.11 -3.10
N TYR A 329 -21.46 -19.75 -3.17
CA TYR A 329 -21.27 -21.16 -2.82
C TYR A 329 -21.44 -21.43 -1.31
N SER A 330 -20.91 -20.57 -0.44
CA SER A 330 -21.07 -20.70 1.01
C SER A 330 -22.50 -20.36 1.46
N ALA A 331 -23.15 -19.38 0.83
CA ALA A 331 -24.57 -19.10 1.03
C ALA A 331 -25.44 -20.27 0.54
N ALA A 332 -25.11 -20.88 -0.60
CA ALA A 332 -25.80 -22.07 -1.11
C ALA A 332 -25.56 -23.31 -0.21
N LEU A 333 -24.37 -23.48 0.36
CA LEU A 333 -24.07 -24.53 1.34
C LEU A 333 -24.78 -24.28 2.68
N SER A 334 -24.81 -23.05 3.16
CA SER A 334 -25.55 -22.64 4.37
C SER A 334 -27.06 -22.82 4.21
N LEU A 335 -27.59 -22.48 3.02
CA LEU A 335 -28.98 -22.70 2.66
C LEU A 335 -29.28 -24.20 2.51
N ASN A 336 -28.39 -24.99 1.90
CA ASN A 336 -28.51 -26.45 1.83
C ASN A 336 -28.41 -27.12 3.20
N HIS A 337 -27.59 -26.60 4.11
CA HIS A 337 -27.48 -27.11 5.47
C HIS A 337 -28.75 -26.79 6.27
N ASN A 338 -29.27 -25.57 6.16
CA ASN A 338 -30.56 -25.18 6.75
C ASN A 338 -31.76 -25.92 6.13
N LEU A 339 -31.71 -26.27 4.84
CA LEU A 339 -32.74 -27.05 4.16
C LEU A 339 -32.65 -28.54 4.54
N MET A 340 -31.45 -29.10 4.70
CA MET A 340 -31.22 -30.44 5.22
C MET A 340 -31.65 -30.57 6.70
N GLU A 341 -31.48 -29.52 7.50
CA GLU A 341 -31.90 -29.50 8.90
C GLU A 341 -33.43 -29.31 9.04
N LYS A 342 -34.10 -28.70 8.04
CA LYS A 342 -35.57 -28.55 7.98
C LYS A 342 -36.31 -29.65 7.22
N LEU A 343 -35.60 -30.49 6.46
CA LEU A 343 -36.14 -31.68 5.82
C LEU A 343 -35.68 -32.92 6.59
N GLU A 344 -36.43 -33.29 7.64
CA GLU A 344 -36.36 -34.64 8.21
C GLU A 344 -36.70 -35.66 7.10
N ILE A 345 -35.67 -36.20 6.46
CA ILE A 345 -35.81 -37.34 5.56
C ILE A 345 -35.88 -38.60 6.45
N PRO A 346 -36.95 -39.42 6.35
CA PRO A 346 -37.09 -40.64 7.16
C PRO A 346 -35.92 -41.62 6.95
N GLU A 347 -35.42 -42.20 8.03
CA GLU A 347 -34.26 -43.13 8.16
C GLU A 347 -34.24 -44.36 7.23
N SER A 348 -35.19 -44.53 6.31
CA SER A 348 -35.35 -45.73 5.49
C SER A 348 -34.49 -45.79 4.21
N ARG A 349 -33.62 -44.81 3.93
CA ARG A 349 -32.77 -44.81 2.72
C ARG A 349 -31.25 -44.95 2.95
N ASN A 350 -30.80 -45.08 4.19
CA ASN A 350 -29.37 -45.28 4.49
C ASN A 350 -28.89 -46.75 4.41
N SER A 351 -29.75 -47.71 4.02
CA SER A 351 -29.34 -49.11 3.91
C SER A 351 -28.68 -49.47 2.57
N ILE A 352 -28.80 -48.64 1.52
CA ILE A 352 -28.33 -49.00 0.17
C ILE A 352 -26.86 -48.59 -0.07
N LEU A 353 -26.34 -47.62 0.69
CA LEU A 353 -24.95 -47.15 0.54
C LEU A 353 -23.92 -47.85 1.45
N LYS A 354 -24.38 -48.61 2.46
CA LYS A 354 -23.48 -49.38 3.35
C LYS A 354 -23.06 -50.74 2.80
N GLU A 355 -23.69 -51.21 1.73
CA GLU A 355 -23.38 -52.52 1.12
C GLU A 355 -22.30 -52.40 0.03
N VAL A 356 -22.11 -51.22 -0.57
CA VAL A 356 -21.10 -51.00 -1.63
C VAL A 356 -19.71 -50.70 -1.06
N LEU A 357 -19.62 -50.13 0.15
CA LEU A 357 -18.34 -49.80 0.81
C LEU A 357 -17.69 -50.99 1.54
N ARG A 358 -18.35 -52.15 1.60
CA ARG A 358 -17.83 -53.36 2.27
C ARG A 358 -17.16 -54.36 1.34
N GLU A 359 -17.22 -54.15 0.02
CA GLU A 359 -16.56 -55.00 -0.98
C GLU A 359 -15.20 -54.47 -1.45
N VAL A 360 -14.74 -53.31 -0.94
CA VAL A 360 -13.47 -52.67 -1.37
C VAL A 360 -12.33 -52.85 -0.36
N ASP A 361 -12.61 -53.20 0.90
CA ASP A 361 -11.60 -53.26 1.96
C ASP A 361 -10.90 -54.63 2.13
N ASP A 362 -11.23 -55.65 1.33
CA ASP A 362 -10.68 -57.02 1.51
C ASP A 362 -9.72 -57.50 0.41
N GLN A 363 -9.26 -56.64 -0.51
CA GLN A 363 -8.29 -57.06 -1.53
C GLN A 363 -7.18 -56.05 -1.81
N ILE A 364 -5.95 -56.52 -1.53
CA ILE A 364 -4.65 -56.12 -2.07
C ILE A 364 -3.82 -55.20 -1.14
N GLU A 365 -3.28 -55.84 -0.09
CA GLU A 365 -1.84 -55.79 0.15
C GLU A 365 -1.11 -56.38 -1.06
N ASP A 366 -0.15 -55.64 -1.61
CA ASP A 366 1.10 -56.10 -2.25
C ASP A 366 1.50 -55.29 -3.50
N GLU A 367 2.76 -54.83 -3.41
CA GLU A 367 3.71 -54.47 -4.47
C GLU A 367 3.73 -53.05 -5.10
N GLU A 368 4.93 -52.49 -4.96
CA GLU A 368 5.52 -51.32 -5.59
C GLU A 368 5.41 -51.34 -7.14
N SER A 369 5.21 -50.15 -7.75
CA SER A 369 5.96 -49.69 -8.94
C SER A 369 5.19 -48.60 -9.71
N SER A 370 5.85 -47.46 -9.88
CA SER A 370 5.75 -46.49 -10.98
C SER A 370 4.36 -46.15 -11.56
N PHE A 371 3.89 -44.90 -11.45
CA PHE A 371 3.06 -44.34 -12.54
C PHE A 371 3.18 -42.82 -12.68
N GLN A 372 3.48 -42.42 -13.92
CA GLN A 372 3.53 -41.06 -14.47
C GLN A 372 2.12 -40.44 -14.60
N PRO A 373 2.01 -39.10 -14.75
CA PRO A 373 0.72 -38.42 -14.76
C PRO A 373 0.03 -38.53 -16.13
N ILE A 374 -1.22 -39.02 -16.12
CA ILE A 374 -2.08 -39.09 -17.30
C ILE A 374 -2.92 -37.82 -17.40
N THR A 375 -2.71 -37.10 -18.49
CA THR A 375 -3.56 -36.05 -19.06
C THR A 375 -5.00 -36.52 -19.28
N TYR A 376 -5.98 -35.81 -18.72
CA TYR A 376 -7.38 -36.00 -19.09
C TYR A 376 -7.77 -35.11 -20.28
N LYS A 377 -8.18 -35.78 -21.36
CA LYS A 377 -8.81 -35.20 -22.54
C LYS A 377 -10.29 -34.92 -22.27
N SER A 378 -10.70 -33.75 -22.72
CA SER A 378 -12.09 -33.32 -22.96
C SER A 378 -12.86 -34.35 -23.80
N SER A 379 -14.07 -34.70 -23.34
CA SER A 379 -15.13 -35.29 -24.15
C SER A 379 -16.45 -34.63 -23.77
N GLN A 380 -17.02 -33.85 -24.69
CA GLN A 380 -18.42 -33.43 -24.66
C GLN A 380 -19.31 -34.66 -24.91
N SER A 381 -20.34 -34.84 -24.07
CA SER A 381 -21.59 -35.44 -24.52
C SER A 381 -22.76 -34.84 -23.75
N SER A 382 -23.66 -34.23 -24.51
CA SER A 382 -24.98 -33.74 -24.17
C SER A 382 -25.83 -34.73 -23.37
N GLY A 383 -26.47 -34.23 -22.31
CA GLY A 383 -27.53 -34.92 -21.59
C GLY A 383 -28.15 -34.02 -20.54
N THR A 384 -29.07 -33.14 -20.93
CA THR A 384 -29.97 -32.42 -20.03
C THR A 384 -31.03 -33.37 -19.46
N PRO A 385 -31.14 -33.56 -18.13
CA PRO A 385 -32.33 -34.09 -17.49
C PRO A 385 -33.28 -32.94 -17.19
N SER A 386 -34.46 -32.95 -17.81
CA SER A 386 -35.54 -32.04 -17.52
C SER A 386 -36.10 -32.28 -16.12
N GLN A 387 -35.97 -31.30 -15.24
CA GLN A 387 -36.93 -31.07 -14.16
C GLN A 387 -36.93 -29.58 -13.84
N PHE A 388 -37.69 -28.84 -14.65
CA PHE A 388 -38.11 -27.49 -14.30
C PHE A 388 -39.14 -27.62 -13.18
N VAL A 389 -38.80 -27.11 -12.00
CA VAL A 389 -39.78 -26.61 -11.04
C VAL A 389 -40.14 -25.21 -11.54
N GLU A 390 -41.36 -25.06 -12.04
CA GLU A 390 -41.94 -23.75 -12.34
C GLU A 390 -42.05 -22.97 -11.03
N PHE A 391 -41.20 -21.95 -10.89
CA PHE A 391 -41.48 -20.84 -10.00
C PHE A 391 -42.34 -19.86 -10.81
N GLU A 392 -43.59 -19.69 -10.41
CA GLU A 392 -44.40 -18.54 -10.81
C GLU A 392 -43.82 -17.31 -10.08
N ASP A 393 -42.73 -16.78 -10.63
CA ASP A 393 -42.32 -15.41 -10.38
C ASP A 393 -43.10 -14.53 -11.37
N ASP A 394 -43.85 -13.56 -10.84
CA ASP A 394 -44.45 -12.47 -11.61
C ASP A 394 -43.31 -11.61 -12.23
N ILE A 395 -42.73 -12.13 -13.31
CA ILE A 395 -41.82 -11.41 -14.19
C ILE A 395 -42.71 -10.48 -15.01
N ASP A 396 -42.49 -9.17 -14.88
CA ASP A 396 -43.02 -8.18 -15.82
C ASP A 396 -42.77 -8.69 -17.26
N ASP A 397 -43.86 -9.04 -17.96
CA ASP A 397 -43.86 -9.55 -19.32
C ASP A 397 -43.17 -8.52 -20.24
N PHE A 398 -41.86 -8.64 -20.40
CA PHE A 398 -41.14 -7.94 -21.45
C PHE A 398 -41.73 -8.41 -22.77
N PRO A 399 -42.21 -7.50 -23.64
CA PRO A 399 -42.85 -7.90 -24.88
C PRO A 399 -41.88 -8.74 -25.69
N GLU A 400 -42.28 -9.97 -26.02
CA GLU A 400 -41.51 -10.90 -26.85
C GLU A 400 -40.86 -10.16 -28.01
N TYR A 401 -39.58 -10.44 -28.27
CA TYR A 401 -38.78 -9.73 -29.28
C TYR A 401 -39.52 -9.61 -30.62
N ALA A 402 -40.33 -10.60 -31.00
CA ALA A 402 -41.19 -10.59 -32.19
C ALA A 402 -42.22 -9.44 -32.23
N LYS A 403 -42.80 -9.05 -31.09
CA LYS A 403 -43.86 -8.04 -30.91
C LYS A 403 -43.34 -6.62 -30.70
N MET A 404 -42.02 -6.41 -30.55
CA MET A 404 -41.44 -5.06 -30.44
C MET A 404 -41.45 -4.30 -31.77
N ASN A 405 -41.64 -2.97 -31.70
CA ASN A 405 -41.49 -2.09 -32.85
C ASN A 405 -40.05 -2.12 -33.40
N ASP A 406 -39.90 -1.84 -34.70
CA ASP A 406 -38.59 -1.95 -35.38
C ASP A 406 -37.53 -0.98 -34.82
N GLY A 407 -37.95 0.15 -34.23
CA GLY A 407 -37.07 1.09 -33.55
C GLY A 407 -36.43 0.51 -32.29
N ARG A 408 -37.20 -0.18 -31.44
CA ARG A 408 -36.69 -0.86 -30.24
C ARG A 408 -35.82 -2.06 -30.59
N LYS A 409 -36.20 -2.84 -31.60
CA LYS A 409 -35.37 -3.93 -32.14
C LYS A 409 -34.03 -3.43 -32.70
N LYS A 410 -34.02 -2.24 -33.28
CA LYS A 410 -32.79 -1.60 -33.75
C LYS A 410 -31.92 -1.16 -32.58
N ILE A 411 -32.49 -0.50 -31.57
CA ILE A 411 -31.75 -0.08 -30.37
C ILE A 411 -31.11 -1.29 -29.68
N LEU A 412 -31.86 -2.38 -29.50
CA LEU A 412 -31.33 -3.61 -28.88
C LEU A 412 -30.16 -4.21 -29.67
N ARG A 413 -30.27 -4.28 -31.01
CA ARG A 413 -29.17 -4.75 -31.86
C ARG A 413 -27.98 -3.81 -31.80
N ASP A 414 -28.20 -2.51 -31.81
CA ASP A 414 -27.12 -1.51 -31.73
C ASP A 414 -26.41 -1.63 -30.37
N THR A 415 -27.15 -1.77 -29.26
CA THR A 415 -26.56 -2.00 -27.93
C THR A 415 -25.85 -3.35 -27.81
N GLU A 416 -26.37 -4.41 -28.42
CA GLU A 416 -25.72 -5.73 -28.45
C GLU A 416 -24.41 -5.68 -29.25
N THR A 417 -24.42 -5.03 -30.42
CA THR A 417 -23.21 -4.86 -31.23
C THR A 417 -22.17 -3.99 -30.53
N GLU A 418 -22.60 -2.97 -29.78
CA GLU A 418 -21.68 -2.10 -29.03
C GLU A 418 -21.10 -2.81 -27.80
N ALA A 419 -21.94 -3.54 -27.04
CA ALA A 419 -21.48 -4.39 -25.96
C ALA A 419 -20.47 -5.45 -26.45
N GLN A 420 -20.74 -6.04 -27.62
CA GLN A 420 -19.85 -7.02 -28.22
C GLN A 420 -18.52 -6.38 -28.66
N LYS A 421 -18.52 -5.16 -29.20
CA LYS A 421 -17.27 -4.43 -29.51
C LYS A 421 -16.46 -4.14 -28.25
N VAL A 422 -17.10 -3.67 -27.18
CA VAL A 422 -16.44 -3.38 -25.90
C VAL A 422 -15.80 -4.64 -25.33
N LEU A 423 -16.55 -5.75 -25.27
CA LEU A 423 -16.02 -7.05 -24.86
C LEU A 423 -14.84 -7.52 -25.72
N THR A 424 -14.91 -7.32 -27.04
CA THR A 424 -13.80 -7.70 -27.95
C THR A 424 -12.56 -6.83 -27.73
N HIS A 425 -12.76 -5.55 -27.38
CA HIS A 425 -11.66 -4.63 -27.06
C HIS A 425 -10.99 -5.01 -25.74
N GLU A 426 -11.78 -5.22 -24.68
CA GLU A 426 -11.29 -5.64 -23.37
C GLU A 426 -10.56 -6.99 -23.43
N LEU A 427 -11.07 -7.96 -24.19
CA LEU A 427 -10.38 -9.24 -24.41
C LEU A 427 -9.02 -9.05 -25.10
N LYS A 428 -8.91 -8.11 -26.03
CA LYS A 428 -7.66 -7.82 -26.74
C LYS A 428 -6.65 -7.11 -25.85
N GLU A 429 -7.09 -6.24 -24.95
CA GLU A 429 -6.23 -5.61 -23.94
C GLU A 429 -5.72 -6.65 -22.94
N LEU A 430 -6.59 -7.53 -22.45
CA LEU A 430 -6.21 -8.64 -21.56
C LEU A 430 -5.22 -9.60 -22.24
N GLU A 431 -5.43 -9.93 -23.52
CA GLU A 431 -4.49 -10.74 -24.29
C GLU A 431 -3.12 -10.04 -24.43
N GLY A 432 -3.11 -8.72 -24.60
CA GLY A 432 -1.89 -7.90 -24.59
C GLY A 432 -1.14 -7.96 -23.26
N ILE A 433 -1.86 -7.83 -22.13
CA ILE A 433 -1.29 -7.91 -20.78
C ILE A 433 -0.72 -9.31 -20.51
N VAL A 434 -1.46 -10.38 -20.82
CA VAL A 434 -1.02 -11.76 -20.63
C VAL A 434 0.19 -12.07 -21.51
N SER A 435 0.22 -11.57 -22.76
CA SER A 435 1.39 -11.70 -23.63
C SER A 435 2.61 -10.96 -23.06
N GLY A 436 2.42 -9.77 -22.50
CA GLY A 436 3.47 -9.01 -21.82
C GLY A 436 4.05 -9.76 -20.62
N GLN A 437 3.19 -10.24 -19.72
CA GLN A 437 3.59 -11.05 -18.57
C GLN A 437 4.33 -12.34 -18.97
N ARG A 438 3.93 -12.96 -20.10
CA ARG A 438 4.61 -14.15 -20.62
C ARG A 438 6.02 -13.84 -21.14
N GLN A 439 6.22 -12.69 -21.77
CA GLN A 439 7.55 -12.25 -22.21
C GLN A 439 8.46 -11.90 -21.03
N GLU A 440 7.91 -11.24 -20.01
CA GLU A 440 8.63 -10.93 -18.77
C GLU A 440 9.02 -12.20 -18.01
N SER A 441 8.11 -13.16 -17.87
CA SER A 441 8.40 -14.47 -17.27
C SER A 441 9.47 -15.25 -18.05
N GLN A 442 9.50 -15.12 -19.38
CA GLN A 442 10.58 -15.70 -20.19
C GLN A 442 11.92 -15.00 -20.00
N ALA A 443 11.94 -13.67 -19.83
CA ALA A 443 13.15 -12.91 -19.52
C ALA A 443 13.70 -13.31 -18.15
N LEU A 444 12.86 -13.33 -17.12
CA LEU A 444 13.21 -13.79 -15.77
C LEU A 444 13.77 -15.21 -15.76
N ASN A 445 13.18 -16.13 -16.53
CA ASN A 445 13.72 -17.49 -16.63
C ASN A 445 15.12 -17.54 -17.26
N ARG A 446 15.45 -16.63 -18.20
CA ARG A 446 16.80 -16.53 -18.75
C ARG A 446 17.78 -15.99 -17.72
N ASP A 447 17.38 -14.99 -16.95
CA ASP A 447 18.21 -14.38 -15.92
C ASP A 447 18.49 -15.35 -14.77
N VAL A 448 17.47 -16.10 -14.32
CA VAL A 448 17.63 -17.17 -13.33
C VAL A 448 18.58 -18.26 -13.83
N LYS A 449 18.47 -18.66 -15.11
CA LYS A 449 19.39 -19.62 -15.71
C LYS A 449 20.83 -19.10 -15.73
N TRP A 450 21.02 -17.84 -16.13
CA TRP A 450 22.34 -17.20 -16.15
C TRP A 450 22.94 -17.09 -14.74
N LEU A 451 22.14 -16.71 -13.73
CA LEU A 451 22.57 -16.67 -12.34
C LEU A 451 23.00 -18.04 -11.82
N ASN A 452 22.25 -19.09 -12.13
CA ASN A 452 22.61 -20.45 -11.75
C ASN A 452 23.93 -20.90 -12.38
N GLU A 453 24.12 -20.63 -13.68
CA GLU A 453 25.40 -20.93 -14.36
C GLU A 453 26.57 -20.16 -13.73
N ASN A 454 26.37 -18.91 -13.34
CA ASN A 454 27.39 -18.07 -12.71
C ASN A 454 27.73 -18.53 -11.28
N ILE A 455 26.72 -18.98 -10.53
CA ILE A 455 26.92 -19.59 -9.20
C ILE A 455 27.75 -20.87 -9.32
N GLU A 456 27.45 -21.74 -10.29
CA GLU A 456 28.22 -22.97 -10.50
C GLU A 456 29.67 -22.69 -10.92
N LEU A 457 29.91 -21.67 -11.76
CA LEU A 457 31.28 -21.22 -12.07
C LEU A 457 32.03 -20.73 -10.83
N ARG A 458 31.39 -19.91 -9.98
CA ARG A 458 32.01 -19.44 -8.73
C ARG A 458 32.28 -20.56 -7.74
N LYS A 459 31.40 -21.56 -7.65
CA LYS A 459 31.65 -22.77 -6.83
C LYS A 459 32.87 -23.53 -7.35
N ALA A 460 33.02 -23.67 -8.66
CA ALA A 460 34.18 -24.32 -9.27
C ALA A 460 35.49 -23.55 -8.97
N ASP A 461 35.46 -22.22 -9.05
CA ASP A 461 36.61 -21.38 -8.69
C ASP A 461 36.99 -21.53 -7.22
N ILE A 462 36.00 -21.47 -6.31
CA ILE A 462 36.23 -21.67 -4.87
C ILE A 462 36.87 -23.04 -4.65
N GLN A 463 36.33 -24.11 -5.23
CA GLN A 463 36.92 -25.46 -5.12
C GLN A 463 38.35 -25.52 -5.66
N PHE A 464 38.63 -24.87 -6.78
CA PHE A 464 39.97 -24.80 -7.35
C PHE A 464 40.96 -24.09 -6.41
N TYR A 465 40.59 -22.92 -5.89
CA TYR A 465 41.43 -22.16 -4.96
C TYR A 465 41.62 -22.89 -3.63
N THR A 466 40.59 -23.54 -3.10
CA THR A 466 40.69 -24.37 -1.89
C THR A 466 41.66 -25.53 -2.11
N THR A 467 41.50 -26.29 -3.20
CA THR A 467 42.39 -27.41 -3.53
C THR A 467 43.84 -26.97 -3.68
N LYS A 468 44.06 -25.83 -4.35
CA LYS A 468 45.40 -25.25 -4.52
C LYS A 468 46.03 -24.79 -3.20
N THR A 469 45.20 -24.26 -2.30
CA THR A 469 45.63 -23.85 -0.96
C THR A 469 46.02 -25.07 -0.14
N ASP A 470 45.23 -26.14 -0.18
CA ASP A 470 45.54 -27.40 0.50
C ASP A 470 46.84 -28.03 -0.03
N GLU A 471 47.11 -27.99 -1.34
CA GLU A 471 48.38 -28.44 -1.91
C GLU A 471 49.59 -27.66 -1.39
N LEU A 472 49.45 -26.34 -1.24
CA LEU A 472 50.51 -25.48 -0.69
C LEU A 472 50.77 -25.77 0.78
N ILE A 473 49.71 -25.96 1.58
CA ILE A 473 49.80 -26.36 2.98
C ILE A 473 50.50 -27.73 3.10
N LEU A 474 50.16 -28.68 2.23
CA LEU A 474 50.76 -30.02 2.25
C LEU A 474 52.24 -30.00 1.82
N LYS A 475 52.61 -29.13 0.87
CA LYS A 475 54.02 -28.88 0.51
C LYS A 475 54.81 -28.24 1.65
N ALA A 476 54.23 -27.27 2.37
CA ALA A 476 54.85 -26.66 3.54
C ALA A 476 55.09 -27.69 4.65
N ARG A 477 54.08 -28.51 4.97
CA ARG A 477 54.22 -29.61 5.96
C ARG A 477 55.29 -30.63 5.56
N LYS A 478 55.40 -30.98 4.27
CA LYS A 478 56.48 -31.87 3.79
C LYS A 478 57.86 -31.21 3.91
N ALA A 479 57.98 -29.92 3.63
CA ALA A 479 59.23 -29.19 3.77
C ALA A 479 59.68 -29.10 5.24
N ASP A 480 58.76 -28.88 6.17
CA ASP A 480 59.05 -28.83 7.60
C ASP A 480 59.43 -30.20 8.18
N ASN A 481 58.75 -31.26 7.76
CA ASN A 481 59.15 -32.64 8.14
C ASN A 481 60.55 -33.01 7.62
N ASN A 482 60.92 -32.56 6.42
CA ASN A 482 62.27 -32.76 5.89
C ASN A 482 63.33 -31.96 6.67
N LYS A 483 63.00 -30.75 7.15
CA LYS A 483 63.89 -29.96 8.01
C LYS A 483 64.11 -30.64 9.36
N LEU A 484 63.05 -31.18 9.97
CA LEU A 484 63.12 -31.93 11.24
C LEU A 484 64.00 -33.19 11.13
N HIS A 485 63.89 -33.94 10.02
CA HIS A 485 64.78 -35.08 9.78
C HIS A 485 66.25 -34.67 9.53
N SER A 486 66.50 -33.49 8.93
CA SER A 486 67.86 -32.98 8.72
C SER A 486 68.52 -32.45 10.01
N SER A 487 67.74 -31.91 10.94
CA SER A 487 68.23 -31.42 12.24
C SER A 487 68.54 -32.55 13.22
N GLN A 488 67.86 -33.71 13.13
CA GLN A 488 68.19 -34.88 13.94
C GLN A 488 69.51 -35.57 13.53
N GLN A 489 70.04 -35.33 12.33
CA GLN A 489 71.31 -35.90 11.86
C GLN A 489 72.55 -35.04 12.19
N LYS A 490 72.39 -33.81 12.68
CA LYS A 490 73.51 -32.90 12.98
C LYS A 490 73.91 -32.83 14.47
N SER A 491 73.32 -33.64 15.35
CA SER A 491 73.60 -33.61 16.79
C SER A 491 74.79 -34.46 17.25
N GLN A 492 75.60 -35.00 16.34
CA GLN A 492 76.90 -35.59 16.66
C GLN A 492 77.99 -34.97 15.79
N ASN A 493 78.56 -33.83 16.21
CA ASN A 493 80.01 -33.64 16.29
C ASN A 493 80.45 -32.17 16.52
N PHE A 494 81.29 -32.05 17.56
CA PHE A 494 82.32 -31.04 17.82
C PHE A 494 81.91 -29.62 18.29
N GLY A 495 82.65 -29.20 19.32
CA GLY A 495 82.47 -27.98 20.11
C GLY A 495 83.27 -26.76 19.62
N PRO A 496 83.78 -25.92 20.55
CA PRO A 496 83.56 -24.48 20.51
C PRO A 496 84.64 -23.70 19.76
N THR A 497 84.24 -22.71 18.96
CA THR A 497 85.00 -21.53 18.52
C THR A 497 84.09 -20.64 17.64
N PRO A 498 84.52 -19.41 17.28
CA PRO A 498 84.30 -18.12 17.94
C PRO A 498 83.08 -17.37 17.36
N LEU A 499 82.77 -16.17 17.89
CA LEU A 499 81.82 -15.21 17.27
C LEU A 499 82.03 -15.15 15.75
N ASP A 500 80.99 -15.45 14.97
CA ASP A 500 80.99 -15.31 13.52
C ASP A 500 79.84 -14.42 13.05
N LEU A 501 80.22 -13.47 12.20
CA LEU A 501 79.50 -12.28 11.72
C LEU A 501 78.60 -12.63 10.51
N VAL A 502 77.88 -13.75 10.58
CA VAL A 502 77.10 -14.22 9.44
C VAL A 502 75.64 -14.35 9.86
N ALA A 503 74.81 -13.39 9.45
CA ALA A 503 73.36 -13.54 9.48
C ALA A 503 73.01 -14.93 8.92
N SER A 504 72.35 -15.75 9.73
CA SER A 504 72.13 -17.13 9.37
C SER A 504 71.29 -17.17 8.09
N ARG A 505 71.51 -18.15 7.21
CA ARG A 505 70.69 -18.32 6.00
C ARG A 505 69.18 -18.40 6.32
N GLY A 506 68.81 -18.74 7.55
CA GLY A 506 67.43 -18.69 8.05
C GLY A 506 66.90 -17.27 8.16
N ASP A 507 67.66 -16.37 8.77
CA ASP A 507 67.28 -14.97 9.05
C ASP A 507 67.06 -14.19 7.74
N VAL A 508 67.89 -14.46 6.72
CA VAL A 508 67.73 -13.87 5.38
C VAL A 508 66.50 -14.41 4.65
N LEU A 509 66.11 -15.66 4.89
CA LEU A 509 64.89 -16.24 4.32
C LEU A 509 63.63 -15.72 5.02
N GLU A 510 63.65 -15.57 6.34
CA GLU A 510 62.56 -14.98 7.11
C GLU A 510 62.34 -13.51 6.75
N LEU A 511 63.41 -12.72 6.60
CA LEU A 511 63.30 -11.33 6.13
C LEU A 511 62.76 -11.25 4.69
N ARG A 512 63.11 -12.21 3.84
CA ARG A 512 62.58 -12.28 2.46
C ARG A 512 61.10 -12.67 2.43
N GLU A 513 60.67 -13.54 3.33
CA GLU A 513 59.27 -13.93 3.50
C GLU A 513 58.45 -12.76 4.05
N LYS A 514 58.93 -12.09 5.11
CA LYS A 514 58.30 -10.86 5.64
C LYS A 514 58.18 -9.78 4.57
N ARG A 515 59.20 -9.60 3.72
CA ARG A 515 59.13 -8.66 2.61
C ARG A 515 58.02 -9.01 1.62
N ILE A 516 57.85 -10.28 1.25
CA ILE A 516 56.80 -10.72 0.32
C ILE A 516 55.41 -10.50 0.94
N ILE A 517 55.25 -10.77 2.23
CA ILE A 517 53.99 -10.54 2.96
C ILE A 517 53.63 -9.04 2.94
N LEU A 518 54.56 -8.19 3.37
CA LEU A 518 54.35 -6.74 3.38
C LEU A 518 54.10 -6.17 1.97
N GLU A 519 54.76 -6.72 0.95
CA GLU A 519 54.54 -6.31 -0.44
C GLU A 519 53.15 -6.72 -0.95
N ASN A 520 52.64 -7.87 -0.54
CA ASN A 520 51.27 -8.30 -0.84
C ASN A 520 50.23 -7.46 -0.09
N GLU A 521 50.45 -7.17 1.19
CA GLU A 521 49.59 -6.28 1.99
C GLU A 521 49.54 -4.88 1.38
N ARG A 522 50.70 -4.33 0.98
CA ARG A 522 50.77 -3.05 0.27
C ARG A 522 49.96 -3.07 -1.02
N ASN A 523 50.05 -4.15 -1.81
CA ASN A 523 49.31 -4.27 -3.06
C ASN A 523 47.80 -4.43 -2.85
N LEU A 524 47.39 -5.09 -1.77
CA LEU A 524 45.99 -5.21 -1.37
C LEU A 524 45.44 -3.83 -0.99
N LEU A 525 46.14 -3.10 -0.12
CA LEU A 525 45.77 -1.74 0.29
C LEU A 525 45.73 -0.77 -0.89
N ALA A 526 46.71 -0.84 -1.80
CA ALA A 526 46.71 -0.03 -3.01
C ALA A 526 45.54 -0.35 -3.95
N SER A 527 45.07 -1.60 -3.98
CA SER A 527 43.90 -1.99 -4.75
C SER A 527 42.61 -1.48 -4.10
N GLN A 528 42.51 -1.56 -2.78
CA GLN A 528 41.38 -1.04 -1.99
C GLN A 528 41.24 0.47 -2.18
N ILE A 529 42.32 1.23 -2.03
CA ILE A 529 42.33 2.70 -2.22
C ILE A 529 41.87 3.08 -3.63
N LYS A 530 42.25 2.27 -4.64
CA LYS A 530 41.82 2.51 -6.03
C LYS A 530 40.33 2.24 -6.22
N GLU A 531 39.80 1.21 -5.58
CA GLU A 531 38.36 0.89 -5.61
C GLU A 531 37.54 1.96 -4.91
N ASP A 532 37.95 2.37 -3.70
CA ASP A 532 37.33 3.44 -2.93
C ASP A 532 37.37 4.77 -3.70
N GLY A 533 38.49 5.07 -4.38
CA GLY A 533 38.60 6.25 -5.24
C GLY A 533 37.60 6.25 -6.40
N MET A 534 37.39 5.11 -7.06
CA MET A 534 36.38 4.97 -8.12
C MET A 534 34.96 5.10 -7.56
N GLU A 535 34.70 4.60 -6.35
CA GLU A 535 33.41 4.74 -5.69
C GLU A 535 33.12 6.18 -5.27
N CYS A 536 34.11 6.92 -4.78
CA CYS A 536 34.00 8.35 -4.53
C CYS A 536 33.67 9.14 -5.80
N ASP A 537 34.32 8.83 -6.92
CA ASP A 537 34.02 9.46 -8.21
C ASP A 537 32.58 9.16 -8.66
N ARG A 538 32.13 7.90 -8.51
CA ARG A 538 30.76 7.48 -8.81
C ARG A 538 29.73 8.24 -7.96
N LEU A 539 29.95 8.32 -6.65
CA LEU A 539 29.06 9.03 -5.72
C LEU A 539 29.01 10.54 -6.01
N ASN A 540 30.16 11.14 -6.32
CA ASN A 540 30.25 12.55 -6.69
C ASN A 540 29.43 12.85 -7.96
N ASP A 541 29.49 11.98 -8.97
CA ASP A 541 28.70 12.14 -10.17
C ASP A 541 27.20 11.94 -9.92
N GLN A 542 26.80 10.99 -9.06
CA GLN A 542 25.41 10.86 -8.61
C GLN A 542 24.92 12.12 -7.89
N TRP A 543 25.74 12.70 -7.01
CA TRP A 543 25.40 13.93 -6.32
C TRP A 543 25.24 15.11 -7.29
N LYS A 544 26.12 15.24 -8.30
CA LYS A 544 25.98 16.29 -9.34
C LYS A 544 24.68 16.14 -10.13
N ILE A 545 24.29 14.91 -10.47
CA ILE A 545 23.02 14.62 -11.13
C ILE A 545 21.84 15.04 -10.25
N LEU A 546 21.83 14.63 -8.98
CA LEU A 546 20.79 15.02 -8.02
C LEU A 546 20.70 16.54 -7.84
N LYS A 547 21.84 17.22 -7.77
CA LYS A 547 21.92 18.69 -7.73
C LYS A 547 21.39 19.34 -9.01
N GLY A 548 21.61 18.72 -10.16
CA GLY A 548 21.01 19.11 -11.44
C GLY A 548 19.49 18.99 -11.42
N PHE A 549 18.96 17.89 -10.91
CA PHE A 549 17.51 17.69 -10.73
C PHE A 549 16.92 18.73 -9.78
N ALA A 550 17.52 18.96 -8.62
CA ALA A 550 17.05 19.94 -7.64
C ALA A 550 17.03 21.37 -8.21
N LYS A 551 17.97 21.73 -9.08
CA LYS A 551 17.95 23.03 -9.80
C LYS A 551 16.89 23.09 -10.91
N SER A 552 16.56 21.96 -11.53
CA SER A 552 15.59 21.89 -12.62
C SER A 552 14.13 21.88 -12.15
N VAL A 553 13.89 21.44 -10.91
CA VAL A 553 12.56 21.49 -10.29
C VAL A 553 12.32 22.92 -9.81
N ASN A 554 11.47 23.64 -10.54
CA ASN A 554 11.06 24.98 -10.17
C ASN A 554 10.00 24.91 -9.06
N PHE A 555 10.46 24.74 -7.82
CA PHE A 555 9.61 24.66 -6.63
C PHE A 555 8.69 25.88 -6.47
N ASP A 556 9.09 27.05 -6.98
CA ASP A 556 8.25 28.26 -6.97
C ASP A 556 7.03 28.10 -7.89
N SER A 557 7.20 27.45 -9.04
CA SER A 557 6.07 27.14 -9.95
C SER A 557 5.10 26.14 -9.32
N ILE A 558 5.61 25.14 -8.60
CA ILE A 558 4.78 24.17 -7.87
C ILE A 558 4.03 24.87 -6.73
N ARG A 559 4.71 25.76 -6.01
CA ARG A 559 4.12 26.55 -4.92
C ARG A 559 3.03 27.49 -5.43
N GLN A 560 3.23 28.11 -6.60
CA GLN A 560 2.22 28.94 -7.25
C GLN A 560 0.99 28.10 -7.66
N MET A 561 1.19 26.94 -8.30
CA MET A 561 0.07 26.05 -8.64
C MET A 561 -0.71 25.59 -7.40
N ASN A 562 -0.03 25.25 -6.31
CA ASN A 562 -0.70 24.90 -5.05
C ASN A 562 -1.54 26.06 -4.49
N THR A 563 -1.04 27.29 -4.59
CA THR A 563 -1.78 28.49 -4.17
C THR A 563 -3.01 28.70 -5.06
N GLU A 564 -2.90 28.47 -6.37
CA GLU A 564 -4.02 28.54 -7.31
C GLU A 564 -5.06 27.45 -7.03
N ILE A 565 -4.65 26.21 -6.75
CA ILE A 565 -5.54 25.11 -6.37
C ILE A 565 -6.33 25.47 -5.10
N GLU A 566 -5.67 26.06 -4.11
CA GLU A 566 -6.34 26.47 -2.87
C GLU A 566 -7.36 27.60 -3.10
N ASN A 567 -7.04 28.54 -3.99
CA ASN A 567 -7.98 29.57 -4.45
C ASN A 567 -9.19 28.96 -5.18
N TRP A 568 -8.99 27.90 -5.98
CA TRP A 568 -10.10 27.20 -6.64
C TRP A 568 -10.95 26.42 -5.66
N ARG A 569 -10.35 25.78 -4.65
CA ARG A 569 -11.08 25.09 -3.58
C ARG A 569 -11.96 26.03 -2.78
N THR A 570 -11.42 27.16 -2.35
CA THR A 570 -12.20 28.18 -1.62
C THR A 570 -13.35 28.72 -2.47
N LYS A 571 -13.12 28.99 -3.76
CA LYS A 571 -14.19 29.40 -4.68
C LYS A 571 -15.26 28.34 -4.89
N THR A 572 -14.88 27.07 -4.96
CA THR A 572 -15.82 25.94 -5.11
C THR A 572 -16.70 25.81 -3.86
N SER A 573 -16.10 25.88 -2.67
CA SER A 573 -16.85 25.86 -1.41
C SER A 573 -17.84 27.04 -1.30
N GLN A 574 -17.44 28.24 -1.74
CA GLN A 574 -18.36 29.38 -1.82
C GLN A 574 -19.53 29.13 -2.78
N LEU A 575 -19.27 28.51 -3.93
CA LEU A 575 -20.32 28.17 -4.89
C LEU A 575 -21.27 27.10 -4.37
N GLU A 576 -20.76 26.09 -3.67
CA GLU A 576 -21.58 25.07 -3.01
C GLU A 576 -22.51 25.70 -1.96
N GLU A 577 -22.00 26.67 -1.18
CA GLU A 577 -22.82 27.40 -0.21
C GLU A 577 -23.92 28.23 -0.92
N GLN A 578 -23.61 28.84 -2.07
CA GLN A 578 -24.59 29.56 -2.88
C GLN A 578 -25.65 28.61 -3.47
N ILE A 579 -25.24 27.44 -3.96
CA ILE A 579 -26.17 26.41 -4.46
C ILE A 579 -27.10 25.95 -3.34
N ALA A 580 -26.57 25.68 -2.14
CA ALA A 580 -27.39 25.31 -0.99
C ALA A 580 -28.41 26.41 -0.61
N LYS A 581 -28.01 27.69 -0.69
CA LYS A 581 -28.93 28.83 -0.50
C LYS A 581 -30.01 28.89 -1.57
N LEU A 582 -29.65 28.68 -2.84
CA LEU A 582 -30.60 28.65 -3.96
C LEU A 582 -31.59 27.49 -3.82
N GLN A 583 -31.12 26.29 -3.47
CA GLN A 583 -31.98 25.12 -3.22
C GLN A 583 -32.97 25.38 -2.08
N LYS A 584 -32.54 26.03 -0.99
CA LYS A 584 -33.46 26.45 0.08
C LYS A 584 -34.53 27.40 -0.44
N MET A 585 -34.15 28.41 -1.23
CA MET A 585 -35.13 29.35 -1.82
C MET A 585 -36.09 28.66 -2.79
N GLU A 586 -35.60 27.72 -3.61
CA GLU A 586 -36.44 26.92 -4.51
C GLU A 586 -37.46 26.08 -3.73
N ASN A 587 -37.03 25.43 -2.64
CA ASN A 587 -37.93 24.68 -1.76
C ASN A 587 -39.00 25.57 -1.13
N TYR A 588 -38.63 26.77 -0.65
CA TYR A 588 -39.59 27.75 -0.14
C TYR A 588 -40.57 28.22 -1.21
N ALA A 589 -40.08 28.51 -2.42
CA ALA A 589 -40.93 28.93 -3.54
C ALA A 589 -41.89 27.81 -3.96
N SER A 590 -41.41 26.58 -4.01
CA SER A 590 -42.23 25.39 -4.30
C SER A 590 -43.33 25.21 -3.25
N LEU A 591 -42.99 25.33 -1.96
CA LEU A 591 -43.95 25.25 -0.85
C LEU A 591 -45.01 26.37 -0.93
N ALA A 592 -44.57 27.62 -1.14
CA ALA A 592 -45.47 28.76 -1.27
C ALA A 592 -46.40 28.62 -2.48
N ASN A 593 -45.88 28.15 -3.62
CA ASN A 593 -46.68 27.87 -4.81
C ASN A 593 -47.67 26.72 -4.56
N GLY A 594 -47.26 25.67 -3.84
CA GLY A 594 -48.16 24.59 -3.41
C GLY A 594 -49.32 25.14 -2.57
N GLN A 595 -49.01 25.94 -1.55
CA GLN A 595 -50.02 26.58 -0.70
C GLN A 595 -50.95 27.51 -1.49
N LEU A 596 -50.42 28.30 -2.42
CA LEU A 596 -51.22 29.16 -3.29
C LEU A 596 -52.15 28.35 -4.19
N ARG A 597 -51.68 27.23 -4.75
CA ARG A 597 -52.54 26.33 -5.56
C ARG A 597 -53.67 25.74 -4.73
N THR A 598 -53.38 25.28 -3.51
CA THR A 598 -54.41 24.77 -2.59
C THR A 598 -55.42 25.85 -2.22
N ASN A 599 -54.95 27.05 -1.86
CA ASN A 599 -55.83 28.18 -1.54
C ASN A 599 -56.69 28.59 -2.74
N LEU A 600 -56.13 28.60 -3.96
CA LEU A 600 -56.88 28.90 -5.18
C LEU A 600 -57.93 27.81 -5.48
N ALA A 601 -57.61 26.54 -5.25
CA ALA A 601 -58.56 25.45 -5.40
C ALA A 601 -59.73 25.55 -4.40
N LEU A 602 -59.48 26.04 -3.18
CA LEU A 602 -60.52 26.33 -2.19
C LEU A 602 -61.39 27.54 -2.58
N LEU A 603 -60.85 28.50 -3.32
CA LEU A 603 -61.57 29.71 -3.75
C LEU A 603 -62.39 29.51 -5.03
N LYS A 604 -61.96 28.62 -5.94
CA LYS A 604 -62.67 28.33 -7.20
C LYS A 604 -64.17 28.03 -7.04
N PRO A 605 -64.60 27.17 -6.08
CA PRO A 605 -66.03 26.92 -5.85
C PRO A 605 -66.80 28.20 -5.50
N TYR A 606 -66.20 29.13 -4.76
CA TYR A 606 -66.83 30.40 -4.43
C TYR A 606 -66.95 31.34 -5.64
N ASP A 607 -65.97 31.32 -6.55
CA ASP A 607 -66.05 32.08 -7.81
C ASP A 607 -67.14 31.51 -8.73
N GLU A 608 -67.27 30.18 -8.81
CA GLU A 608 -68.33 29.51 -9.57
C GLU A 608 -69.72 29.80 -8.97
N GLU A 609 -69.86 29.71 -7.65
CA GLU A 609 -71.08 30.08 -6.92
C GLU A 609 -71.43 31.57 -7.12
N TYR A 610 -70.43 32.46 -7.15
CA TYR A 610 -70.64 33.88 -7.39
C TYR A 610 -71.11 34.16 -8.82
N GLN A 611 -70.55 33.47 -9.83
CA GLN A 611 -71.00 33.57 -11.22
C GLN A 611 -72.42 33.01 -11.40
N GLU A 612 -72.75 31.89 -10.75
CA GLU A 612 -74.12 31.37 -10.73
C GLU A 612 -75.08 32.38 -10.10
N PHE A 613 -74.68 33.02 -9.00
CA PHE A 613 -75.46 34.06 -8.36
C PHE A 613 -75.68 35.28 -9.27
N GLU A 614 -74.65 35.77 -9.96
CA GLU A 614 -74.79 36.86 -10.94
C GLU A 614 -75.77 36.46 -12.07
N SER A 615 -75.66 35.23 -12.59
CA SER A 615 -76.58 34.73 -13.61
C SER A 615 -78.03 34.67 -13.11
N LEU A 616 -78.24 34.29 -11.84
CA LEU A 616 -79.56 34.26 -11.20
C LEU A 616 -80.12 35.68 -11.00
N VAL A 617 -79.28 36.64 -10.63
CA VAL A 617 -79.67 38.05 -10.52
C VAL A 617 -80.08 38.60 -11.89
N GLU A 618 -79.34 38.30 -12.94
CA GLU A 618 -79.63 38.73 -14.31
C GLU A 618 -80.91 38.09 -14.87
N THR A 619 -81.10 36.80 -14.64
CA THR A 619 -82.33 36.08 -15.04
C THR A 619 -83.55 36.57 -14.25
N ASN A 620 -83.41 36.87 -12.96
CA ASN A 620 -84.48 37.46 -12.15
C ASN A 620 -84.84 38.87 -12.66
N LYS A 621 -83.85 39.69 -13.03
CA LYS A 621 -84.07 40.99 -13.67
C LYS A 621 -84.82 40.85 -14.99
N MET A 622 -84.46 39.86 -15.83
CA MET A 622 -85.19 39.56 -17.07
C MET A 622 -86.62 39.09 -16.81
N LEU A 623 -86.84 38.19 -15.85
CA LEU A 623 -88.17 37.72 -15.47
C LEU A 623 -89.04 38.86 -14.92
N SER A 624 -88.49 39.71 -14.06
CA SER A 624 -89.17 40.91 -13.55
C SER A 624 -89.56 41.86 -14.69
N ASN A 625 -88.69 42.07 -15.68
CA ASN A 625 -89.00 42.83 -16.88
C ASN A 625 -90.08 42.17 -17.77
N GLN A 626 -90.13 40.84 -17.83
CA GLN A 626 -91.19 40.13 -18.55
C GLN A 626 -92.52 40.20 -17.81
N LEU A 627 -92.50 40.09 -16.48
CA LEU A 627 -93.68 40.13 -15.63
C LEU A 627 -94.29 41.52 -15.63
N THR A 628 -93.49 42.59 -15.50
CA THR A 628 -93.95 43.98 -15.68
C THR A 628 -94.50 44.23 -17.09
N ARG A 629 -93.91 43.64 -18.14
CA ARG A 629 -94.49 43.70 -19.50
C ARG A 629 -95.81 42.93 -19.62
N GLN A 630 -95.96 41.80 -18.94
CA GLN A 630 -97.21 41.04 -18.92
C GLN A 630 -98.29 41.74 -18.11
N GLU A 631 -97.95 42.31 -16.95
CA GLU A 631 -98.84 43.16 -16.16
C GLU A 631 -99.25 44.38 -16.96
N PHE A 632 -98.32 45.06 -17.65
CA PHE A 632 -98.65 46.15 -18.56
C PHE A 632 -99.61 45.70 -19.67
N LYS A 633 -99.34 44.57 -20.34
CA LYS A 633 -100.27 44.00 -21.33
C LYS A 633 -101.63 43.70 -20.74
N ARG A 634 -101.67 43.11 -19.54
CA ARG A 634 -102.90 42.77 -18.83
C ARG A 634 -103.69 44.03 -18.46
N SER A 635 -103.04 45.07 -17.94
CA SER A 635 -103.66 46.36 -17.66
C SER A 635 -104.16 47.04 -18.94
N VAL A 636 -103.43 46.93 -20.06
CA VAL A 636 -103.90 47.41 -21.39
C VAL A 636 -105.11 46.60 -21.87
N GLU A 637 -105.13 45.28 -21.70
CA GLU A 637 -106.26 44.43 -22.07
C GLU A 637 -107.49 44.67 -21.17
N GLU A 638 -107.27 44.90 -19.87
CA GLU A 638 -108.30 45.30 -18.90
C GLU A 638 -108.88 46.67 -19.25
N LEU A 639 -108.05 47.64 -19.66
CA LEU A 639 -108.48 48.95 -20.16
C LEU A 639 -109.27 48.85 -21.48
N LYS A 640 -108.91 47.92 -22.38
CA LYS A 640 -109.70 47.63 -23.58
C LYS A 640 -111.05 46.99 -23.25
N GLN A 641 -111.11 46.13 -22.23
CA GLN A 641 -112.35 45.48 -21.78
C GLN A 641 -113.25 46.40 -20.96
N SER A 642 -112.70 47.39 -20.24
CA SER A 642 -113.46 48.39 -19.50
C SER A 642 -114.05 49.50 -20.37
N GLY A 643 -113.78 49.49 -21.68
CA GLY A 643 -114.44 50.36 -22.66
C GLY A 643 -113.96 51.82 -22.68
N ASP A 644 -112.76 52.09 -22.17
CA ASP A 644 -112.26 53.47 -21.98
C ASP A 644 -111.07 53.86 -22.90
N ILE A 645 -110.79 53.12 -23.99
CA ILE A 645 -109.77 53.52 -24.98
C ILE A 645 -110.26 53.31 -26.42
N ASP A 646 -110.56 54.41 -27.11
CA ASP A 646 -110.61 54.49 -28.58
C ASP A 646 -109.20 54.32 -29.16
N ILE A 647 -109.02 53.27 -29.97
CA ILE A 647 -107.79 53.06 -30.74
C ILE A 647 -107.93 53.76 -32.09
N LEU A 648 -107.31 54.93 -32.23
CA LEU A 648 -106.96 55.50 -33.54
C LEU A 648 -105.75 54.72 -34.09
N ILE A 649 -105.92 54.20 -35.32
CA ILE A 649 -104.92 53.43 -36.09
C ILE A 649 -103.62 54.20 -36.28
#